data_AF-A0A1V5I0U0-F1
#
_entry.id   AF-A0A1V5I0U0-F1
#
_cell.length_a   1.000
_cell.length_b   1.000
_cell.length_c   1.000
_cell.angle_alpha   90.00
_cell.angle_beta   90.00
_cell.angle_gamma   90.00
#
_symmetry.space_group_name_H-M   'P 1'
#
loop_
_entity.id
_entity.type
_entity.pdbx_description
1 polymer ?
#
loop_
_entity_poly.entity_id
_entity_poly.type
_entity_poly.pdbx_seq_one_letter_code
_entity_poly.pdbx_strand_id
1 'polypeptide(L)'
;MKKTISILTLSAAVFALSACGSTNVSSVAPASSSGAATSSGTTTSSGASSSSSSSAATGSSASSNPKTFTINFTSVGLPTTGTIAEGSAFYTTDSTYVDGVSPDSCYPMSGKSYISLGASTTMGSLVISLNGNLACTSFSVSAMGIVASGASLKVTSKAAGVNETIAMTAKTALDYTYEGFSKNAAVTPQIILTSVGKVVRLASVTIGYSFGTPIAASGVSIDQQGNDAKVGLGAYNAKTFTATVTPSNASYQSVTWTSADPTIATVGAKTGLVTGLKLGQTTITATDYSGVYTGTTTVDVYNPMDNMLNSANDFEDFGGSTKAADRSGTNYKSTASTLNYTQVEAASQTDVLQASPESGVSNILVIPVHVQGEDAHATDTVRNDIYKTFFGKPSDTGWESLASYYYKSSYQQLKLEGSVTEWYDLPYTKSELATLSDSAWGTTYNPTWDVLESAVKWARSRYSTDLKAFDNNNDGYLDGVWMVYSCDFDETNTDLWWAFTYNDYRTNSSTTLPTPSKYCWASYSFIYEGYSTSAVDAHTYIHETGHMMGLDDYYTYDGGVGPIGGLDMMDYNIIDHDVFSKFAYGWIHPMVVSGACEITLNSAAETGESILIPTGDSWNGTAFDEYLLLEYYTPTVLNQKDSEAKYPGNSKQGFTERGVRIFHVDARLVTNEYNGSWGAYSYTDTLKYVEPYKDDSGVTHATFTMVAASNSIKRSKSGLNSAFKLISLIPADNVLLTKNGATNAALFKNGDSFSVSKYGANFLANTNTMNDGTTEPYALSFSDSTTSSIKVTVTAA
;
A
#
# COMPACT_ATOMS: atom_id res chain seq x y z
N MET A 1 -5.56 56.61 13.39
CA MET A 1 -4.48 57.33 14.13
C MET A 1 -3.27 56.39 14.29
N LYS A 2 -2.21 56.74 15.02
CA LYS A 2 -0.91 56.03 15.01
C LYS A 2 -0.70 55.05 16.19
N LYS A 3 0.07 53.98 15.93
CA LYS A 3 0.75 53.06 16.88
C LYS A 3 -0.20 52.15 17.71
N THR A 4 0.22 51.00 18.25
CA THR A 4 1.61 50.50 18.50
C THR A 4 1.73 48.99 18.19
N ILE A 5 2.95 48.52 17.87
CA ILE A 5 3.32 47.09 17.76
C ILE A 5 3.99 46.64 19.07
N SER A 6 3.70 45.43 19.53
CA SER A 6 4.48 44.73 20.55
C SER A 6 4.72 43.27 20.14
N ILE A 7 5.94 42.78 20.35
CA ILE A 7 6.36 41.39 20.13
C ILE A 7 6.49 40.73 21.51
N LEU A 8 6.16 39.44 21.62
CA LEU A 8 6.53 38.61 22.77
C LEU A 8 7.22 37.31 22.30
N THR A 9 8.09 36.75 23.14
CA THR A 9 8.91 35.56 22.87
C THR A 9 8.98 34.69 24.13
N LEU A 10 9.70 33.56 24.05
CA LEU A 10 9.86 32.49 25.07
C LEU A 10 8.64 31.55 25.21
N SER A 11 8.81 30.26 25.53
CA SER A 11 10.04 29.43 25.58
C SER A 11 9.69 27.93 25.55
N ALA A 12 10.65 27.09 25.15
CA ALA A 12 10.51 25.63 25.22
C ALA A 12 10.35 25.12 26.67
N ALA A 13 9.60 24.04 26.84
CA ALA A 13 9.48 23.30 28.10
C ALA A 13 10.10 21.90 27.93
N VAL A 14 10.98 21.52 28.86
CA VAL A 14 11.57 20.19 28.96
C VAL A 14 11.04 19.54 30.23
N PHE A 15 10.52 18.31 30.14
CA PHE A 15 10.57 17.35 31.24
C PHE A 15 10.62 15.91 30.69
N ALA A 16 11.25 15.02 31.44
CA ALA A 16 11.57 13.66 31.02
C ALA A 16 11.24 12.63 32.11
N LEU A 17 10.95 11.40 31.71
CA LEU A 17 10.88 10.18 32.54
C LEU A 17 10.96 8.98 31.57
N SER A 18 11.58 7.83 31.86
CA SER A 18 12.64 7.49 32.83
C SER A 18 13.23 6.11 32.44
N ALA A 19 14.40 5.74 32.95
CA ALA A 19 14.95 4.40 32.79
C ALA A 19 15.36 3.78 34.15
N CYS A 20 15.02 2.49 34.31
CA CYS A 20 15.54 1.44 35.19
C CYS A 20 16.34 1.82 36.48
N GLY A 21 15.94 1.26 37.63
CA GLY A 21 16.78 1.25 38.84
C GLY A 21 16.10 0.53 40.02
N SER A 22 16.69 -0.55 40.52
CA SER A 22 16.09 -1.46 41.52
C SER A 22 16.52 -1.19 42.97
N THR A 23 15.92 -1.97 43.89
CA THR A 23 16.30 -2.27 45.30
C THR A 23 15.59 -1.53 46.45
N ASN A 24 15.08 -2.34 47.39
CA ASN A 24 14.65 -1.94 48.73
C ASN A 24 15.82 -2.09 49.72
N VAL A 25 16.11 -1.08 50.54
CA VAL A 25 16.62 -1.23 51.92
C VAL A 25 15.98 -0.14 52.79
N SER A 26 15.77 -0.44 54.08
CA SER A 26 15.07 0.38 55.08
C SER A 26 15.75 1.70 55.46
N SER A 27 14.94 2.69 55.82
CA SER A 27 15.34 3.95 56.45
C SER A 27 15.47 3.86 57.98
N VAL A 28 16.43 4.60 58.58
CA VAL A 28 16.33 5.24 59.92
C VAL A 28 17.27 6.46 60.00
N ALA A 29 16.71 7.62 60.36
CA ALA A 29 17.20 8.84 61.06
C ALA A 29 18.65 9.41 60.92
N PRO A 30 18.86 10.75 61.15
CA PRO A 30 20.11 11.44 60.81
C PRO A 30 20.88 12.13 61.97
N ALA A 31 22.18 12.39 61.77
CA ALA A 31 23.01 13.42 62.44
C ALA A 31 24.42 13.48 61.76
N SER A 32 25.24 14.53 61.85
CA SER A 32 25.03 15.99 61.99
C SER A 32 26.39 16.72 61.83
N SER A 33 26.42 17.93 61.25
CA SER A 33 27.60 18.84 61.22
C SER A 33 28.83 18.28 60.44
N SER A 34 29.92 19.01 60.13
CA SER A 34 30.17 20.44 59.89
C SER A 34 31.56 20.60 59.23
N GLY A 35 31.96 21.81 58.86
CA GLY A 35 33.35 22.13 58.50
C GLY A 35 33.54 22.49 57.02
N ALA A 36 34.01 23.72 56.78
CA ALA A 36 34.31 24.24 55.45
C ALA A 36 35.78 24.72 55.39
N ALA A 37 36.14 25.27 54.22
CA ALA A 37 37.17 26.30 54.02
C ALA A 37 38.65 25.90 53.74
N THR A 38 38.92 25.76 52.44
CA THR A 38 39.89 26.59 51.65
C THR A 38 41.42 26.58 51.88
N SER A 39 42.12 26.85 50.76
CA SER A 39 43.41 27.58 50.60
C SER A 39 44.74 26.81 50.81
N SER A 40 45.88 27.19 50.18
CA SER A 40 46.15 27.86 48.87
C SER A 40 47.67 27.87 48.55
N GLY A 41 48.04 27.98 47.26
CA GLY A 41 49.39 28.37 46.77
C GLY A 41 50.27 27.23 46.21
N THR A 42 50.72 27.25 44.93
CA THR A 42 51.85 28.00 44.30
C THR A 42 53.24 27.58 44.80
N THR A 43 54.21 27.11 43.99
CA THR A 43 54.40 27.03 42.50
C THR A 43 55.10 25.66 42.15
N THR A 44 55.61 25.27 40.95
CA THR A 44 56.12 25.99 39.75
C THR A 44 56.23 25.06 38.50
N SER A 45 56.47 25.66 37.33
CA SER A 45 57.23 25.17 36.14
C SER A 45 56.74 24.00 35.26
N SER A 46 56.68 24.31 33.95
CA SER A 46 56.85 23.44 32.76
C SER A 46 55.99 22.20 32.55
N GLY A 47 55.22 22.18 31.45
CA GLY A 47 54.58 20.98 30.89
C GLY A 47 53.52 21.36 29.84
N ALA A 48 53.57 20.75 28.65
CA ALA A 48 52.65 21.08 27.56
C ALA A 48 51.40 20.18 27.54
N SER A 49 50.35 20.67 26.87
CA SER A 49 49.24 19.92 26.22
C SER A 49 48.48 18.85 27.02
N SER A 50 47.17 19.06 27.16
CA SER A 50 46.22 18.05 27.63
C SER A 50 46.04 16.89 26.64
N SER A 51 46.24 15.66 27.09
CA SER A 51 45.78 14.44 26.43
C SER A 51 45.00 13.58 27.42
N SER A 52 43.71 13.39 27.19
CA SER A 52 42.88 12.45 27.98
C SER A 52 43.30 11.02 27.69
N SER A 53 43.76 10.30 28.71
CA SER A 53 44.27 8.94 28.57
C SER A 53 43.20 7.94 28.17
N SER A 54 43.20 7.51 26.90
CA SER A 54 42.61 6.22 26.54
C SER A 54 43.43 5.11 27.21
N SER A 55 42.81 4.37 28.13
CA SER A 55 43.42 3.18 28.72
C SER A 55 43.47 2.09 27.66
N ALA A 56 44.58 2.01 26.93
CA ALA A 56 44.83 0.92 26.00
C ALA A 56 44.70 -0.41 26.75
N ALA A 57 43.76 -1.25 26.31
CA ALA A 57 43.65 -2.63 26.78
C ALA A 57 44.84 -3.42 26.23
N THR A 58 46.00 -3.31 26.90
CA THR A 58 47.21 -4.06 26.56
C THR A 58 46.87 -5.54 26.49
N GLY A 59 47.09 -6.16 25.33
CA GLY A 59 46.67 -7.53 25.06
C GLY A 59 47.12 -8.49 26.16
N SER A 60 46.15 -9.11 26.83
CA SER A 60 46.43 -10.14 27.82
C SER A 60 47.03 -11.34 27.10
N SER A 61 48.31 -11.58 27.31
CA SER A 61 48.98 -12.81 26.85
C SER A 61 48.21 -14.01 27.41
N ALA A 62 47.54 -14.76 26.54
CA ALA A 62 46.78 -15.94 26.95
C ALA A 62 47.69 -16.87 27.75
N SER A 63 47.33 -17.16 29.00
CA SER A 63 48.21 -17.91 29.89
C SER A 63 48.38 -19.34 29.37
N SER A 64 49.64 -19.75 29.18
CA SER A 64 50.03 -21.02 28.55
C SER A 64 49.80 -22.27 29.42
N ASN A 65 48.89 -22.18 30.40
CA ASN A 65 48.48 -23.32 31.20
C ASN A 65 47.37 -24.10 30.47
N PRO A 66 47.48 -25.43 30.31
CA PRO A 66 46.41 -26.23 29.72
C PRO A 66 45.16 -26.16 30.62
N LYS A 67 44.04 -25.77 30.03
CA LYS A 67 42.72 -25.81 30.68
C LYS A 67 42.15 -27.23 30.54
N THR A 68 41.27 -27.64 31.44
CA THR A 68 40.60 -28.95 31.37
C THR A 68 39.08 -28.81 31.38
N PHE A 69 38.40 -29.68 30.63
CA PHE A 69 36.96 -29.87 30.70
C PHE A 69 36.64 -31.35 30.87
N THR A 70 35.61 -31.69 31.65
CA THR A 70 35.21 -33.07 31.95
C THR A 70 33.76 -33.30 31.57
N ILE A 71 33.55 -34.16 30.58
CA ILE A 71 32.26 -34.72 30.21
C ILE A 71 31.91 -35.80 31.24
N ASN A 72 30.88 -35.57 32.05
CA ASN A 72 30.32 -36.56 32.98
C ASN A 72 28.99 -37.08 32.41
N PHE A 73 28.79 -38.39 32.38
CA PHE A 73 27.55 -38.97 31.85
C PHE A 73 26.47 -39.04 32.94
N THR A 74 25.31 -38.42 32.69
CA THR A 74 24.14 -38.40 33.58
C THR A 74 22.91 -38.97 32.87
N SER A 75 21.78 -39.12 33.57
CA SER A 75 20.61 -39.89 33.11
C SER A 75 19.61 -39.10 32.27
N VAL A 76 20.04 -38.04 31.59
CA VAL A 76 19.20 -37.17 30.74
C VAL A 76 19.76 -37.21 29.31
N GLY A 77 18.87 -37.30 28.31
CA GLY A 77 19.24 -37.58 26.93
C GLY A 77 20.17 -36.53 26.30
N LEU A 78 21.13 -37.00 25.50
CA LEU A 78 22.04 -36.16 24.73
C LEU A 78 21.33 -35.56 23.50
N PRO A 79 21.43 -34.24 23.24
CA PRO A 79 21.04 -33.66 21.95
C PRO A 79 22.00 -34.05 20.83
N THR A 80 21.65 -33.78 19.58
CA THR A 80 22.35 -34.31 18.39
C THR A 80 23.37 -33.37 17.71
N THR A 81 23.30 -32.05 17.90
CA THR A 81 24.33 -31.06 17.45
C THR A 81 24.26 -29.75 18.24
N GLY A 82 25.35 -28.97 18.27
CA GLY A 82 25.45 -27.67 18.97
C GLY A 82 26.89 -27.15 19.15
N THR A 83 27.05 -25.90 19.58
CA THR A 83 28.35 -25.17 19.60
C THR A 83 28.57 -24.41 20.92
N ILE A 84 29.83 -24.28 21.36
CA ILE A 84 30.24 -23.48 22.54
C ILE A 84 30.91 -22.18 22.09
N ALA A 85 30.60 -21.06 22.74
CA ALA A 85 31.23 -19.75 22.54
C ALA A 85 32.24 -19.40 23.65
N GLU A 86 33.20 -18.52 23.35
CA GLU A 86 34.27 -18.14 24.29
C GLU A 86 33.81 -17.09 25.31
N GLY A 87 34.24 -17.26 26.57
CA GLY A 87 34.03 -16.31 27.67
C GLY A 87 33.34 -16.88 28.91
N SER A 88 32.55 -17.96 28.76
CA SER A 88 31.77 -18.56 29.85
C SER A 88 32.63 -19.36 30.83
N ALA A 89 33.06 -18.73 31.92
CA ALA A 89 33.45 -19.45 33.13
C ALA A 89 32.21 -19.73 33.98
N PHE A 90 31.83 -20.99 34.19
CA PHE A 90 31.28 -21.52 35.46
C PHE A 90 31.06 -23.04 35.41
N TYR A 91 30.94 -23.64 36.59
CA TYR A 91 30.29 -24.95 36.77
C TYR A 91 28.77 -24.77 36.63
N THR A 92 28.10 -25.69 35.95
CA THR A 92 26.66 -25.94 36.18
C THR A 92 26.37 -27.44 36.22
N THR A 93 25.44 -27.83 37.09
CA THR A 93 24.51 -28.90 36.74
C THR A 93 23.64 -28.42 35.58
N ASP A 94 23.39 -29.30 34.63
CA ASP A 94 22.59 -29.08 33.41
C ASP A 94 23.26 -28.32 32.25
N SER A 95 23.06 -28.90 31.05
CA SER A 95 23.23 -28.35 29.70
C SER A 95 24.54 -27.64 29.32
N THR A 96 25.54 -28.43 28.92
CA THR A 96 26.59 -28.00 27.95
C THR A 96 26.78 -29.08 26.87
N TYR A 97 27.18 -28.69 25.66
CA TYR A 97 27.07 -29.53 24.45
C TYR A 97 28.42 -29.97 23.86
N VAL A 98 28.48 -31.16 23.23
CA VAL A 98 29.68 -31.74 22.61
C VAL A 98 29.35 -32.28 21.21
N ASP A 99 30.06 -31.79 20.19
CA ASP A 99 29.76 -32.08 18.79
C ASP A 99 30.18 -33.49 18.34
N GLY A 100 29.26 -34.18 17.65
CA GLY A 100 29.49 -35.48 16.99
C GLY A 100 29.17 -36.75 17.78
N VAL A 101 28.49 -36.69 18.93
CA VAL A 101 28.16 -37.89 19.72
C VAL A 101 26.90 -38.61 19.17
N SER A 102 27.08 -39.76 18.51
CA SER A 102 25.99 -40.70 18.18
C SER A 102 25.76 -41.68 19.36
N PRO A 103 24.62 -41.64 20.08
CA PRO A 103 24.48 -42.31 21.36
C PRO A 103 23.70 -43.65 21.28
N ASP A 104 24.30 -44.69 20.69
CA ASP A 104 23.60 -45.97 20.47
C ASP A 104 23.20 -46.73 21.76
N SER A 105 23.79 -46.43 22.93
CA SER A 105 23.25 -46.88 24.23
C SER A 105 23.80 -46.13 25.45
N CYS A 106 22.91 -45.45 26.18
CA CYS A 106 23.11 -45.02 27.58
C CYS A 106 22.23 -45.87 28.51
N TYR A 107 22.78 -46.38 29.61
CA TYR A 107 22.05 -47.23 30.56
C TYR A 107 22.19 -46.72 32.01
N PRO A 108 21.09 -46.54 32.76
CA PRO A 108 21.14 -46.19 34.18
C PRO A 108 21.32 -47.44 35.06
N MET A 109 22.18 -47.36 36.08
CA MET A 109 22.20 -48.33 37.19
C MET A 109 22.52 -47.64 38.52
N SER A 110 21.65 -47.80 39.52
CA SER A 110 21.87 -47.43 40.93
C SER A 110 22.57 -46.07 41.16
N GLY A 111 21.95 -44.99 40.67
CA GLY A 111 22.41 -43.62 40.88
C GLY A 111 23.63 -43.20 40.05
N LYS A 112 24.08 -44.00 39.06
CA LYS A 112 25.14 -43.64 38.12
C LYS A 112 24.74 -43.98 36.68
N SER A 113 25.27 -43.22 35.71
CA SER A 113 25.01 -43.39 34.28
C SER A 113 26.33 -43.58 33.53
N TYR A 114 26.28 -44.31 32.41
CA TYR A 114 27.47 -44.63 31.62
C TYR A 114 27.13 -44.84 30.14
N ILE A 115 28.10 -44.55 29.28
CA ILE A 115 28.10 -45.00 27.88
C ILE A 115 28.71 -46.41 27.82
N SER A 116 28.15 -47.30 27.00
CA SER A 116 28.72 -48.63 26.76
C SER A 116 29.23 -48.75 25.32
N LEU A 117 30.48 -49.14 25.15
CA LEU A 117 31.11 -49.38 23.85
C LEU A 117 31.31 -50.89 23.68
N GLY A 118 30.89 -51.49 22.55
CA GLY A 118 30.76 -52.96 22.43
C GLY A 118 31.14 -53.54 21.06
N ALA A 119 31.38 -54.85 21.02
CA ALA A 119 31.84 -55.56 19.83
C ALA A 119 30.71 -56.13 18.94
N SER A 120 29.44 -56.01 19.35
CA SER A 120 28.29 -56.27 18.48
C SER A 120 27.97 -55.02 17.63
N THR A 121 27.41 -55.22 16.44
CA THR A 121 27.25 -54.21 15.36
C THR A 121 26.20 -53.12 15.62
N THR A 122 25.93 -52.80 16.89
CA THR A 122 24.91 -51.84 17.37
C THR A 122 25.36 -51.08 18.63
N MET A 123 26.64 -51.12 19.00
CA MET A 123 27.19 -50.38 20.15
C MET A 123 28.48 -49.68 19.75
N GLY A 124 28.33 -48.61 18.95
CA GLY A 124 29.39 -47.93 18.20
C GLY A 124 30.48 -47.24 19.02
N SER A 125 31.25 -46.37 18.34
CA SER A 125 32.36 -45.62 18.94
C SER A 125 31.89 -44.24 19.45
N LEU A 126 32.42 -43.78 20.59
CA LEU A 126 32.22 -42.40 21.02
C LEU A 126 33.16 -41.49 20.21
N VAL A 127 32.60 -40.63 19.38
CA VAL A 127 33.31 -39.56 18.67
C VAL A 127 33.14 -38.25 19.43
N ILE A 128 34.22 -37.47 19.54
CA ILE A 128 34.23 -36.14 20.16
C ILE A 128 34.93 -35.20 19.16
N SER A 129 34.25 -34.13 18.75
CA SER A 129 34.79 -33.11 17.83
C SER A 129 35.14 -31.81 18.58
N LEU A 130 36.32 -31.26 18.30
CA LEU A 130 36.86 -30.02 18.89
C LEU A 130 36.87 -28.89 17.84
N ASN A 131 35.83 -28.07 17.82
CA ASN A 131 35.68 -27.03 16.80
C ASN A 131 36.47 -25.74 17.13
N GLY A 132 36.77 -24.96 16.10
CA GLY A 132 37.56 -23.72 16.22
C GLY A 132 39.07 -23.98 16.40
N ASN A 133 39.76 -23.06 17.07
CA ASN A 133 41.22 -23.07 17.20
C ASN A 133 41.70 -23.83 18.46
N LEU A 134 41.03 -24.94 18.81
CA LEU A 134 41.28 -25.72 20.02
C LEU A 134 42.21 -26.90 19.73
N ALA A 135 43.38 -26.93 20.37
CA ALA A 135 44.28 -28.07 20.36
C ALA A 135 44.05 -28.94 21.61
N CYS A 136 43.88 -30.26 21.42
CA CYS A 136 43.89 -31.22 22.52
C CYS A 136 45.32 -31.34 23.10
N THR A 137 45.47 -31.13 24.41
CA THR A 137 46.76 -31.21 25.12
C THR A 137 46.86 -32.38 26.09
N SER A 138 45.73 -32.93 26.55
CA SER A 138 45.69 -34.20 27.31
C SER A 138 44.33 -34.88 27.21
N PHE A 139 44.26 -36.17 27.50
CA PHE A 139 43.02 -36.95 27.42
C PHE A 139 43.01 -38.09 28.44
N SER A 140 41.94 -38.22 29.24
CA SER A 140 41.79 -39.31 30.21
C SER A 140 40.34 -39.75 30.37
N VAL A 141 40.15 -41.01 30.77
CA VAL A 141 38.83 -41.67 30.79
C VAL A 141 38.67 -42.47 32.08
N SER A 142 37.62 -42.17 32.86
CA SER A 142 37.23 -43.03 33.98
C SER A 142 36.20 -44.05 33.50
N ALA A 143 36.32 -45.31 33.91
CA ALA A 143 35.43 -46.39 33.50
C ALA A 143 34.64 -46.94 34.68
N MET A 144 33.37 -47.30 34.44
CA MET A 144 32.49 -47.94 35.42
C MET A 144 32.71 -49.46 35.51
N GLY A 145 33.47 -50.05 34.58
CA GLY A 145 33.88 -51.45 34.63
C GLY A 145 34.12 -52.09 33.26
N ILE A 146 34.92 -53.15 33.26
CA ILE A 146 35.08 -54.09 32.13
C ILE A 146 34.25 -55.34 32.41
N VAL A 147 33.49 -55.82 31.41
CA VAL A 147 32.76 -57.09 31.52
C VAL A 147 33.72 -58.26 31.18
N ALA A 148 34.41 -58.73 32.21
CA ALA A 148 35.42 -59.82 32.21
C ALA A 148 36.73 -59.53 31.45
N SER A 149 37.83 -60.16 31.89
CA SER A 149 39.20 -59.89 31.47
C SER A 149 39.44 -59.94 29.95
N GLY A 150 40.37 -59.12 29.46
CA GLY A 150 40.82 -59.10 28.06
C GLY A 150 40.18 -58.05 27.15
N ALA A 151 39.39 -57.10 27.68
CA ALA A 151 38.97 -55.94 26.91
C ALA A 151 40.04 -54.84 26.91
N SER A 152 40.11 -54.04 25.84
CA SER A 152 40.93 -52.82 25.79
C SER A 152 40.18 -51.68 25.09
N LEU A 153 40.48 -50.45 25.51
CA LEU A 153 39.99 -49.25 24.83
C LEU A 153 41.01 -48.83 23.77
N LYS A 154 40.54 -48.60 22.54
CA LYS A 154 41.31 -47.94 21.48
C LYS A 154 40.90 -46.48 21.39
N VAL A 155 41.86 -45.59 21.62
CA VAL A 155 41.76 -44.19 21.18
C VAL A 155 42.31 -44.09 19.76
N THR A 156 41.61 -43.37 18.89
CA THR A 156 42.10 -42.95 17.57
C THR A 156 41.90 -41.44 17.43
N SER A 157 42.99 -40.71 17.19
CA SER A 157 42.94 -39.32 16.73
C SER A 157 42.87 -39.29 15.20
N LYS A 158 42.07 -38.39 14.62
CA LYS A 158 41.94 -38.28 13.16
C LYS A 158 42.68 -37.05 12.62
N ALA A 159 43.99 -37.22 12.41
CA ALA A 159 44.78 -36.35 11.56
C ALA A 159 44.91 -36.95 10.14
N ALA A 160 45.14 -36.09 9.14
CA ALA A 160 45.28 -36.53 7.75
C ALA A 160 46.49 -37.46 7.58
N GLY A 161 46.22 -38.77 7.49
CA GLY A 161 47.24 -39.81 7.25
C GLY A 161 47.80 -40.53 8.48
N VAL A 162 47.41 -40.17 9.71
CA VAL A 162 47.95 -40.80 10.94
C VAL A 162 46.84 -41.41 11.78
N ASN A 163 46.90 -42.73 11.98
CA ASN A 163 46.03 -43.50 12.87
C ASN A 163 46.86 -44.10 14.02
N GLU A 164 47.29 -43.28 15.00
CA GLU A 164 47.87 -43.86 16.23
C GLU A 164 46.82 -44.72 16.94
N THR A 165 47.21 -45.94 17.31
CA THR A 165 46.36 -46.90 18.02
C THR A 165 46.95 -47.12 19.40
N ILE A 166 46.40 -46.41 20.38
CA ILE A 166 46.90 -46.41 21.76
C ILE A 166 46.08 -47.42 22.57
N ALA A 167 46.76 -48.44 23.10
CA ALA A 167 46.16 -49.39 24.04
C ALA A 167 46.29 -48.85 25.47
N MET A 168 45.17 -48.53 26.10
CA MET A 168 45.17 -48.02 27.48
C MET A 168 45.49 -49.14 28.48
N THR A 169 46.51 -48.94 29.32
CA THR A 169 46.84 -49.84 30.43
C THR A 169 46.03 -49.44 31.67
N ALA A 170 45.45 -50.40 32.38
CA ALA A 170 44.67 -50.18 33.59
C ALA A 170 45.55 -49.70 34.76
N LYS A 171 45.20 -48.58 35.41
CA LYS A 171 45.91 -48.06 36.61
C LYS A 171 45.31 -48.63 37.89
N THR A 172 44.02 -48.92 37.87
CA THR A 172 43.26 -49.73 38.85
C THR A 172 42.30 -50.64 38.08
N ALA A 173 41.45 -51.43 38.75
CA ALA A 173 40.42 -52.22 38.07
C ALA A 173 39.37 -51.37 37.30
N LEU A 174 39.31 -50.05 37.54
CA LEU A 174 38.29 -49.14 37.01
C LEU A 174 38.86 -47.87 36.33
N ASP A 175 40.07 -47.42 36.67
CA ASP A 175 40.63 -46.17 36.16
C ASP A 175 41.67 -46.37 35.03
N TYR A 176 41.46 -45.66 33.92
CA TYR A 176 42.26 -45.72 32.70
C TYR A 176 42.86 -44.33 32.40
N THR A 177 43.99 -44.04 33.01
CA THR A 177 44.74 -42.79 32.76
C THR A 177 45.82 -43.01 31.70
N TYR A 178 45.87 -42.14 30.70
CA TYR A 178 46.94 -42.10 29.71
C TYR A 178 47.55 -40.69 29.72
N GLU A 179 48.74 -40.57 30.31
CA GLU A 179 49.43 -39.28 30.51
C GLU A 179 50.36 -38.94 29.32
N GLY A 180 50.11 -39.54 28.15
CA GLY A 180 51.13 -39.78 27.13
C GLY A 180 50.77 -39.42 25.69
N PHE A 181 49.83 -38.49 25.43
CA PHE A 181 49.74 -37.92 24.08
C PHE A 181 51.12 -37.35 23.72
N SER A 182 51.70 -37.84 22.61
CA SER A 182 53.11 -37.63 22.29
C SER A 182 53.39 -36.13 22.12
N LYS A 183 54.42 -35.64 22.81
CA LYS A 183 54.83 -34.23 22.70
C LYS A 183 55.14 -33.92 21.23
N ASN A 184 54.42 -32.93 20.68
CA ASN A 184 54.43 -32.49 19.27
C ASN A 184 53.66 -33.38 18.28
N ALA A 185 52.33 -33.35 18.38
CA ALA A 185 51.46 -33.35 17.19
C ALA A 185 50.32 -32.33 17.39
N ALA A 186 50.04 -31.49 16.39
CA ALA A 186 48.83 -30.68 16.37
C ALA A 186 47.66 -31.56 15.91
N VAL A 187 46.86 -32.05 16.85
CA VAL A 187 45.82 -33.05 16.58
C VAL A 187 44.53 -32.37 16.12
N THR A 188 44.17 -32.56 14.85
CA THR A 188 42.92 -32.09 14.23
C THR A 188 41.70 -32.87 14.74
N PRO A 189 40.46 -32.36 14.56
CA PRO A 189 39.57 -32.10 15.69
C PRO A 189 38.87 -33.32 16.31
N GLN A 190 39.05 -34.54 15.80
CA GLN A 190 38.27 -35.71 16.22
C GLN A 190 39.07 -36.72 17.04
N ILE A 191 38.54 -37.01 18.23
CA ILE A 191 38.96 -38.10 19.12
C ILE A 191 37.88 -39.18 19.06
N ILE A 192 38.27 -40.43 18.77
CA ILE A 192 37.35 -41.56 18.61
C ILE A 192 37.73 -42.66 19.62
N LEU A 193 36.78 -43.08 20.45
CA LEU A 193 36.92 -44.19 21.40
C LEU A 193 36.15 -45.42 20.89
N THR A 194 36.86 -46.51 20.66
CA THR A 194 36.29 -47.80 20.26
C THR A 194 36.68 -48.88 21.27
N SER A 195 35.74 -49.77 21.63
CA SER A 195 36.08 -50.93 22.44
C SER A 195 36.64 -52.07 21.58
N VAL A 196 37.65 -52.78 22.07
CA VAL A 196 38.22 -53.95 21.40
C VAL A 196 37.96 -55.20 22.23
N GLY A 197 37.44 -56.25 21.58
CA GLY A 197 37.23 -57.59 22.13
C GLY A 197 35.95 -57.80 22.94
N LYS A 198 35.56 -56.85 23.83
CA LYS A 198 34.38 -56.98 24.70
C LYS A 198 33.69 -55.62 24.96
N VAL A 199 32.76 -55.56 25.92
CA VAL A 199 32.07 -54.32 26.32
C VAL A 199 32.84 -53.57 27.42
N VAL A 200 33.02 -52.26 27.22
CA VAL A 200 33.61 -51.32 28.20
C VAL A 200 32.60 -50.23 28.54
N ARG A 201 32.50 -49.85 29.81
CA ARG A 201 31.54 -48.84 30.31
C ARG A 201 32.27 -47.57 30.77
N LEU A 202 31.96 -46.41 30.19
CA LEU A 202 32.60 -45.13 30.47
C LEU A 202 31.81 -44.31 31.50
N ALA A 203 32.49 -43.76 32.50
CA ALA A 203 31.92 -42.90 33.55
C ALA A 203 32.05 -41.41 33.22
N SER A 204 33.24 -41.01 32.74
CA SER A 204 33.55 -39.65 32.33
C SER A 204 34.75 -39.61 31.39
N VAL A 205 34.86 -38.51 30.63
CA VAL A 205 35.99 -38.21 29.74
C VAL A 205 36.50 -36.80 30.07
N THR A 206 37.78 -36.66 30.37
CA THR A 206 38.43 -35.37 30.62
C THR A 206 39.38 -35.04 29.49
N ILE A 207 39.28 -33.81 28.97
CA ILE A 207 40.08 -33.29 27.86
C ILE A 207 40.82 -32.06 28.36
N GLY A 208 42.15 -32.11 28.31
CA GLY A 208 43.00 -30.92 28.38
C GLY A 208 43.05 -30.23 27.03
N TYR A 209 42.97 -28.90 27.01
CA TYR A 209 43.03 -28.11 25.79
C TYR A 209 43.88 -26.85 25.96
N SER A 210 44.36 -26.33 24.82
CA SER A 210 44.93 -25.00 24.68
C SER A 210 44.39 -24.35 23.41
N PHE A 211 44.24 -23.03 23.44
CA PHE A 211 43.96 -22.26 22.22
C PHE A 211 45.23 -22.14 21.38
N GLY A 212 45.12 -22.40 20.08
CA GLY A 212 46.12 -21.97 19.11
C GLY A 212 46.16 -20.45 18.99
N THR A 213 47.23 -19.92 18.38
CA THR A 213 47.28 -18.49 18.01
C THR A 213 46.12 -18.16 17.08
N PRO A 214 45.22 -17.21 17.41
CA PRO A 214 44.09 -16.86 16.56
C PRO A 214 44.50 -16.55 15.13
N ILE A 215 43.79 -17.13 14.16
CA ILE A 215 43.90 -16.72 12.77
C ILE A 215 43.20 -15.38 12.67
N ALA A 216 44.00 -14.31 12.62
CA ALA A 216 43.50 -12.95 12.49
C ALA A 216 42.75 -12.77 11.16
N ALA A 217 41.78 -11.86 11.15
CA ALA A 217 41.24 -11.35 9.90
C ALA A 217 42.32 -10.62 9.09
N SER A 218 42.13 -10.56 7.77
CA SER A 218 42.91 -9.80 6.80
C SER A 218 42.08 -8.76 6.03
N GLY A 219 40.76 -8.75 6.23
CA GLY A 219 39.83 -7.84 5.56
C GLY A 219 38.37 -8.21 5.78
N VAL A 220 37.49 -7.22 5.67
CA VAL A 220 36.03 -7.35 5.65
C VAL A 220 35.53 -6.76 4.34
N SER A 221 34.60 -7.44 3.68
CA SER A 221 33.84 -6.89 2.55
C SER A 221 32.34 -6.91 2.81
N ILE A 222 31.59 -6.04 2.14
CA ILE A 222 30.12 -5.95 2.20
C ILE A 222 29.53 -6.23 0.80
N ASP A 223 28.35 -6.82 0.73
CA ASP A 223 27.59 -6.90 -0.52
C ASP A 223 27.22 -5.50 -1.05
N GLN A 224 27.63 -5.19 -2.30
CA GLN A 224 27.52 -3.85 -2.87
C GLN A 224 28.40 -2.79 -2.16
N GLN A 225 29.51 -3.22 -1.54
CA GLN A 225 30.57 -2.33 -1.05
C GLN A 225 31.03 -1.35 -2.13
N GLY A 226 31.03 -0.05 -1.80
CA GLY A 226 31.41 1.04 -2.71
C GLY A 226 30.33 1.50 -3.71
N ASN A 227 29.14 0.90 -3.70
CA ASN A 227 27.98 1.40 -4.46
C ASN A 227 27.06 2.26 -3.57
N ASP A 228 26.32 3.17 -4.19
CA ASP A 228 25.20 3.89 -3.57
C ASP A 228 23.96 2.98 -3.54
N ALA A 229 23.76 2.28 -2.43
CA ALA A 229 22.60 1.43 -2.21
C ALA A 229 21.37 2.27 -1.83
N LYS A 230 20.28 2.13 -2.59
CA LYS A 230 19.00 2.74 -2.23
C LYS A 230 18.33 1.95 -1.07
N VAL A 231 17.82 2.68 -0.08
CA VAL A 231 16.91 2.18 0.97
C VAL A 231 15.78 3.21 1.09
N GLY A 232 14.54 2.78 1.30
CA GLY A 232 13.42 3.72 1.42
C GLY A 232 13.27 4.31 2.81
N LEU A 233 12.50 5.39 2.90
CA LEU A 233 12.04 5.97 4.15
C LEU A 233 11.15 4.98 4.93
N GLY A 234 11.26 4.97 6.26
CA GLY A 234 10.60 3.99 7.11
C GLY A 234 11.13 2.57 6.87
N ALA A 235 10.24 1.57 6.90
CA ALA A 235 10.59 0.19 6.60
C ALA A 235 10.67 -0.12 5.08
N TYR A 236 10.62 0.89 4.20
CA TYR A 236 10.49 0.65 2.75
C TYR A 236 11.78 0.17 2.13
N ASN A 237 11.74 -0.98 1.46
CA ASN A 237 12.94 -1.70 1.03
C ASN A 237 14.04 -1.74 2.12
N ALA A 238 13.64 -1.96 3.39
CA ALA A 238 14.56 -2.08 4.51
C ALA A 238 15.50 -3.27 4.25
N LYS A 239 16.79 -2.98 4.13
CA LYS A 239 17.74 -3.84 3.41
C LYS A 239 18.73 -4.47 4.36
N THR A 240 18.76 -5.80 4.38
CA THR A 240 19.82 -6.56 5.06
C THR A 240 21.06 -6.59 4.17
N PHE A 241 22.14 -6.00 4.65
CA PHE A 241 23.47 -6.15 4.06
C PHE A 241 24.21 -7.32 4.73
N THR A 242 25.03 -8.02 3.96
CA THR A 242 25.85 -9.14 4.42
C THR A 242 27.34 -8.80 4.32
N ALA A 243 28.12 -9.27 5.30
CA ALA A 243 29.55 -9.02 5.36
C ALA A 243 30.35 -10.32 5.36
N THR A 244 31.44 -10.36 4.60
CA THR A 244 32.35 -11.51 4.52
C THR A 244 33.68 -11.16 5.19
N VAL A 245 34.07 -11.92 6.20
CA VAL A 245 35.40 -11.82 6.82
C VAL A 245 36.38 -12.73 6.08
N THR A 246 37.58 -12.22 5.80
CA THR A 246 38.67 -12.96 5.16
C THR A 246 39.85 -13.13 6.12
N PRO A 247 40.63 -14.24 6.04
CA PRO A 247 40.32 -15.46 5.29
C PRO A 247 39.12 -16.21 5.90
N SER A 248 38.51 -17.13 5.15
CA SER A 248 37.32 -17.88 5.59
C SER A 248 37.56 -18.84 6.78
N ASN A 249 38.80 -19.00 7.21
CA ASN A 249 39.20 -19.71 8.43
C ASN A 249 39.70 -18.76 9.55
N ALA A 250 39.45 -17.45 9.45
CA ALA A 250 39.67 -16.51 10.54
C ALA A 250 38.92 -16.97 11.80
N SER A 251 39.55 -16.83 12.98
CA SER A 251 39.01 -17.38 14.24
C SER A 251 37.73 -16.69 14.71
N TYR A 252 37.41 -15.51 14.17
CA TYR A 252 36.16 -14.80 14.38
C TYR A 252 35.61 -14.31 13.03
N GLN A 253 34.39 -14.71 12.68
CA GLN A 253 33.70 -14.26 11.45
C GLN A 253 32.54 -13.30 11.75
N SER A 254 32.31 -12.97 13.02
CA SER A 254 31.32 -11.98 13.44
C SER A 254 31.78 -10.56 13.12
N VAL A 255 30.91 -9.77 12.48
CA VAL A 255 31.05 -8.32 12.36
C VAL A 255 30.10 -7.59 13.31
N THR A 256 30.39 -6.33 13.60
CA THR A 256 29.45 -5.37 14.20
C THR A 256 29.12 -4.28 13.18
N TRP A 257 27.83 -3.93 13.06
CA TRP A 257 27.34 -2.92 12.13
C TRP A 257 27.11 -1.57 12.80
N THR A 258 27.46 -0.48 12.11
CA THR A 258 27.18 0.92 12.51
C THR A 258 26.74 1.78 11.33
N SER A 259 26.04 2.88 11.62
CA SER A 259 25.68 3.95 10.67
C SER A 259 26.42 5.22 11.05
N ALA A 260 26.92 5.96 10.06
CA ALA A 260 27.63 7.24 10.27
C ALA A 260 26.68 8.34 10.76
N ASP A 261 25.46 8.41 10.19
CA ASP A 261 24.34 9.20 10.70
C ASP A 261 23.12 8.29 10.98
N PRO A 262 22.94 7.84 12.24
CA PRO A 262 21.77 7.08 12.68
C PRO A 262 20.43 7.84 12.59
N THR A 263 20.43 9.16 12.33
CA THR A 263 19.21 9.95 12.11
C THR A 263 18.72 9.92 10.66
N ILE A 264 19.60 9.54 9.73
CA ILE A 264 19.27 9.30 8.31
C ILE A 264 18.86 7.83 8.11
N ALA A 265 19.70 6.87 8.52
CA ALA A 265 19.32 5.46 8.57
C ALA A 265 19.96 4.73 9.75
N THR A 266 19.21 3.83 10.37
CA THR A 266 19.71 2.93 11.42
C THR A 266 20.13 1.59 10.85
N VAL A 267 21.00 0.86 11.56
CA VAL A 267 21.38 -0.52 11.20
C VAL A 267 21.34 -1.44 12.41
N GLY A 268 20.80 -2.63 12.24
CA GLY A 268 20.80 -3.68 13.25
C GLY A 268 22.21 -4.19 13.50
N ALA A 269 22.80 -3.83 14.64
CA ALA A 269 24.24 -4.01 14.95
C ALA A 269 24.81 -5.43 14.80
N LYS A 270 23.96 -6.46 14.78
CA LYS A 270 24.33 -7.88 14.56
C LYS A 270 23.64 -8.53 13.35
N THR A 271 22.71 -7.85 12.69
CA THR A 271 21.88 -8.41 11.61
C THR A 271 22.17 -7.79 10.25
N GLY A 272 22.72 -6.58 10.18
CA GLY A 272 22.94 -5.86 8.93
C GLY A 272 21.68 -5.26 8.29
N LEU A 273 20.52 -5.40 8.92
CA LEU A 273 19.25 -4.78 8.48
C LEU A 273 19.31 -3.26 8.64
N VAL A 274 19.21 -2.53 7.52
CA VAL A 274 19.20 -1.07 7.46
C VAL A 274 17.78 -0.54 7.24
N THR A 275 17.39 0.45 8.04
CA THR A 275 16.06 1.09 8.01
C THR A 275 16.22 2.61 7.89
N GLY A 276 15.62 3.21 6.85
CA GLY A 276 15.65 4.66 6.63
C GLY A 276 14.76 5.41 7.61
N LEU A 277 15.26 6.49 8.21
CA LEU A 277 14.52 7.35 9.13
C LEU A 277 14.29 8.76 8.58
N LYS A 278 15.15 9.23 7.68
CA LYS A 278 15.07 10.56 7.06
C LYS A 278 15.79 10.54 5.70
N LEU A 279 15.30 11.31 4.74
CA LEU A 279 15.89 11.44 3.41
C LEU A 279 17.35 11.92 3.43
N GLY A 280 18.16 11.40 2.50
CA GLY A 280 19.58 11.72 2.30
C GLY A 280 20.53 10.53 2.48
N GLN A 281 21.84 10.79 2.34
CA GLN A 281 22.87 9.73 2.43
C GLN A 281 23.47 9.55 3.84
N THR A 282 23.74 8.29 4.21
CA THR A 282 24.61 7.90 5.33
C THR A 282 25.50 6.73 4.92
N THR A 283 26.67 6.58 5.54
CA THR A 283 27.56 5.42 5.32
C THR A 283 27.29 4.34 6.36
N ILE A 284 27.02 3.12 5.91
CA ILE A 284 26.91 1.93 6.74
C ILE A 284 28.26 1.20 6.76
N THR A 285 28.73 0.82 7.95
CA THR A 285 30.03 0.18 8.18
C THR A 285 29.85 -1.17 8.86
N ALA A 286 30.58 -2.19 8.38
CA ALA A 286 30.71 -3.48 9.06
C ALA A 286 32.16 -3.65 9.52
N THR A 287 32.37 -3.81 10.83
CA THR A 287 33.69 -3.89 11.47
C THR A 287 33.94 -5.30 12.00
N ASP A 288 35.15 -5.83 11.81
CA ASP A 288 35.56 -7.14 12.32
C ASP A 288 35.66 -7.19 13.86
N TYR A 289 35.76 -8.40 14.42
CA TYR A 289 35.90 -8.62 15.87
C TYR A 289 37.09 -7.88 16.51
N SER A 290 38.20 -7.68 15.80
CA SER A 290 39.38 -6.97 16.31
C SER A 290 39.27 -5.44 16.26
N GLY A 291 38.29 -4.89 15.54
CA GLY A 291 38.13 -3.45 15.34
C GLY A 291 39.09 -2.83 14.33
N VAL A 292 39.76 -3.64 13.52
CA VAL A 292 40.85 -3.22 12.61
C VAL A 292 40.42 -3.17 11.15
N TYR A 293 39.55 -4.09 10.73
CA TYR A 293 39.12 -4.23 9.35
C TYR A 293 37.66 -3.84 9.18
N THR A 294 37.39 -3.00 8.19
CA THR A 294 36.05 -2.50 7.88
C THR A 294 35.69 -2.70 6.41
N GLY A 295 34.44 -3.08 6.18
CA GLY A 295 33.75 -2.84 4.92
C GLY A 295 32.81 -1.63 5.06
N THR A 296 32.54 -0.93 3.98
CA THR A 296 31.59 0.20 3.94
C THR A 296 30.70 0.18 2.71
N THR A 297 29.49 0.71 2.83
CA THR A 297 28.58 0.99 1.71
C THR A 297 27.85 2.30 1.97
N THR A 298 27.55 3.05 0.92
CA THR A 298 26.75 4.27 1.03
C THR A 298 25.29 3.88 0.90
N VAL A 299 24.45 4.35 1.83
CA VAL A 299 23.00 4.19 1.77
C VAL A 299 22.38 5.55 1.49
N ASP A 300 21.62 5.64 0.41
CA ASP A 300 20.82 6.81 0.06
C ASP A 300 19.35 6.54 0.37
N VAL A 301 18.79 7.35 1.27
CA VAL A 301 17.41 7.22 1.75
C VAL A 301 16.49 8.08 0.89
N TYR A 302 15.63 7.41 0.12
CA TYR A 302 14.64 8.03 -0.78
C TYR A 302 13.23 7.93 -0.21
N ASN A 303 12.35 8.87 -0.56
CA ASN A 303 10.93 8.74 -0.28
C ASN A 303 10.36 7.70 -1.25
N PRO A 304 9.68 6.63 -0.78
CA PRO A 304 9.10 5.62 -1.66
C PRO A 304 8.17 6.23 -2.70
N MET A 305 7.41 7.26 -2.32
CA MET A 305 6.48 7.96 -3.21
C MET A 305 7.17 8.86 -4.23
N ASP A 306 8.43 9.30 -4.05
CA ASP A 306 9.16 10.04 -5.11
C ASP A 306 9.47 9.18 -6.35
N ASN A 307 9.36 7.85 -6.23
CA ASN A 307 9.51 6.89 -7.33
C ASN A 307 8.16 6.37 -7.85
N MET A 308 7.02 6.84 -7.32
CA MET A 308 5.68 6.31 -7.63
C MET A 308 4.65 7.40 -7.93
N LEU A 309 4.81 8.59 -7.35
CA LEU A 309 4.48 9.86 -8.01
C LEU A 309 5.38 9.93 -9.25
N ASN A 310 4.78 10.03 -10.44
CA ASN A 310 5.58 10.38 -11.61
C ASN A 310 6.08 11.83 -11.45
N SER A 311 7.22 12.17 -12.05
CA SER A 311 7.81 13.52 -11.95
C SER A 311 7.07 14.51 -12.86
N ALA A 312 5.79 14.76 -12.54
CA ALA A 312 4.71 15.09 -13.45
C ALA A 312 4.59 14.05 -14.60
N ASN A 313 3.40 13.46 -14.77
CA ASN A 313 3.10 12.80 -16.04
C ASN A 313 3.34 13.82 -17.17
N ASP A 314 4.06 13.47 -18.23
CA ASP A 314 4.23 14.38 -19.36
C ASP A 314 2.90 14.38 -20.14
N PHE A 315 1.96 15.20 -19.66
CA PHE A 315 0.56 15.20 -20.12
C PHE A 315 0.46 15.53 -21.62
N GLU A 316 1.49 16.17 -22.20
CA GLU A 316 1.62 16.37 -23.64
C GLU A 316 1.65 15.03 -24.42
N ASP A 317 2.27 13.98 -23.86
CA ASP A 317 2.30 12.62 -24.44
C ASP A 317 0.97 11.86 -24.31
N PHE A 318 0.03 12.33 -23.47
CA PHE A 318 -1.34 11.82 -23.50
C PHE A 318 -2.08 12.34 -24.75
N GLY A 319 -1.79 13.58 -25.17
CA GLY A 319 -2.46 14.27 -26.25
C GLY A 319 -3.95 14.54 -25.96
N GLY A 320 -4.73 14.75 -27.02
CA GLY A 320 -6.12 15.17 -26.94
C GLY A 320 -6.31 16.68 -27.10
N SER A 321 -7.57 17.09 -27.21
CA SER A 321 -7.94 18.43 -27.69
C SER A 321 -8.28 19.38 -26.54
N THR A 322 -7.95 20.67 -26.68
CA THR A 322 -8.25 21.72 -25.67
C THR A 322 -9.66 22.27 -25.83
N LYS A 323 -10.30 22.68 -24.72
CA LYS A 323 -11.65 23.26 -24.74
C LYS A 323 -11.72 24.45 -25.70
N ALA A 324 -12.71 24.48 -26.59
CA ALA A 324 -12.95 25.64 -27.43
C ALA A 324 -13.36 26.88 -26.60
N ALA A 325 -13.03 28.05 -27.11
CA ALA A 325 -13.40 29.31 -26.47
C ALA A 325 -14.93 29.50 -26.48
N ASP A 326 -15.48 29.96 -25.36
CA ASP A 326 -16.91 30.22 -25.17
C ASP A 326 -17.48 31.13 -26.29
N ARG A 327 -18.65 30.76 -26.83
CA ARG A 327 -19.23 31.37 -28.03
C ARG A 327 -20.48 32.20 -27.73
N SER A 328 -20.78 33.15 -28.61
CA SER A 328 -22.04 33.89 -28.59
C SER A 328 -22.39 34.42 -29.98
N GLY A 329 -23.68 34.69 -30.19
CA GLY A 329 -24.21 35.23 -31.43
C GLY A 329 -25.62 35.78 -31.24
N THR A 330 -26.31 36.05 -32.35
CA THR A 330 -27.72 36.45 -32.30
C THR A 330 -28.55 35.31 -31.72
N ASN A 331 -29.20 35.57 -30.58
CA ASN A 331 -30.07 34.64 -29.85
C ASN A 331 -29.40 33.37 -29.30
N TYR A 332 -28.07 33.35 -29.10
CA TYR A 332 -27.41 32.30 -28.33
C TYR A 332 -26.13 32.76 -27.62
N LYS A 333 -25.79 32.13 -26.50
CA LYS A 333 -24.58 32.42 -25.73
C LYS A 333 -24.16 31.22 -24.87
N SER A 334 -22.87 30.90 -24.80
CA SER A 334 -22.33 30.00 -23.77
C SER A 334 -22.75 30.46 -22.38
N THR A 335 -23.16 29.50 -21.54
CA THR A 335 -23.51 29.72 -20.14
C THR A 335 -22.32 30.28 -19.33
N ALA A 336 -22.62 30.78 -18.14
CA ALA A 336 -21.65 31.21 -17.13
C ALA A 336 -21.92 30.55 -15.77
N SER A 337 -22.47 29.32 -15.77
CA SER A 337 -22.69 28.53 -14.55
C SER A 337 -21.39 28.40 -13.76
N THR A 338 -21.47 28.58 -12.45
CA THR A 338 -20.40 28.25 -11.49
C THR A 338 -20.80 27.11 -10.55
N LEU A 339 -22.00 26.52 -10.73
CA LEU A 339 -22.49 25.38 -9.96
C LEU A 339 -22.08 24.09 -10.66
N ASN A 340 -21.44 23.19 -9.90
CA ASN A 340 -20.89 21.90 -10.36
C ASN A 340 -21.20 20.76 -9.36
N TYR A 341 -20.89 19.52 -9.72
CA TYR A 341 -21.20 18.33 -8.91
C TYR A 341 -20.58 18.37 -7.51
N THR A 342 -19.31 18.80 -7.39
CA THR A 342 -18.62 19.02 -6.11
C THR A 342 -19.44 19.90 -5.16
N GLN A 343 -20.07 20.98 -5.66
CA GLN A 343 -20.92 21.85 -4.85
C GLN A 343 -22.30 21.25 -4.52
N VAL A 344 -22.85 20.41 -5.40
CA VAL A 344 -24.12 19.70 -5.14
C VAL A 344 -23.94 18.62 -4.08
N GLU A 345 -22.89 17.80 -4.16
CA GLU A 345 -22.60 16.78 -3.14
C GLU A 345 -22.15 17.40 -1.80
N ALA A 346 -21.45 18.54 -1.82
CA ALA A 346 -21.21 19.34 -0.62
C ALA A 346 -22.51 19.80 0.11
N ALA A 347 -23.68 19.69 -0.54
CA ALA A 347 -24.98 20.02 0.04
C ALA A 347 -25.91 18.80 0.26
N SER A 348 -25.54 17.59 -0.14
CA SER A 348 -26.44 16.44 -0.25
C SER A 348 -26.55 15.57 1.01
N GLN A 349 -25.53 15.62 1.88
CA GLN A 349 -25.25 14.66 2.96
C GLN A 349 -24.99 13.21 2.53
N THR A 350 -25.09 12.86 1.24
CA THR A 350 -24.68 11.52 0.78
C THR A 350 -23.17 11.37 0.82
N ASP A 351 -22.45 12.44 0.47
CA ASP A 351 -21.02 12.56 0.64
C ASP A 351 -20.71 13.64 1.69
N VAL A 352 -19.89 13.30 2.68
CA VAL A 352 -19.11 14.35 3.36
C VAL A 352 -18.06 14.82 2.36
N LEU A 353 -17.75 16.12 2.33
CA LEU A 353 -16.72 16.76 1.47
C LEU A 353 -15.52 15.80 1.22
N GLN A 354 -15.36 15.39 -0.04
CA GLN A 354 -14.39 14.37 -0.53
C GLN A 354 -14.28 14.27 -2.07
N ALA A 355 -15.07 15.04 -2.82
CA ALA A 355 -15.03 14.95 -4.29
C ALA A 355 -13.68 15.48 -4.79
N SER A 356 -12.91 14.60 -5.44
CA SER A 356 -11.63 14.96 -6.07
C SER A 356 -11.81 16.18 -6.97
N PRO A 357 -10.93 17.22 -6.87
CA PRO A 357 -11.09 18.45 -7.63
C PRO A 357 -11.32 18.20 -9.13
N GLU A 358 -12.45 18.66 -9.64
CA GLU A 358 -12.84 18.49 -11.05
C GLU A 358 -11.92 19.21 -12.04
N SER A 359 -10.98 20.04 -11.57
CA SER A 359 -9.99 20.72 -12.42
C SER A 359 -8.69 21.01 -11.65
N GLY A 360 -7.63 21.33 -12.40
CA GLY A 360 -6.29 21.48 -11.86
C GLY A 360 -5.54 20.15 -11.82
N VAL A 361 -4.71 19.97 -10.80
CA VAL A 361 -4.00 18.71 -10.52
C VAL A 361 -4.65 18.06 -9.30
N SER A 362 -5.01 16.78 -9.40
CA SER A 362 -5.48 15.97 -8.27
C SER A 362 -4.63 14.72 -8.12
N ASN A 363 -4.20 14.46 -6.88
CA ASN A 363 -3.48 13.25 -6.49
C ASN A 363 -4.45 12.16 -6.04
N ILE A 364 -4.35 10.98 -6.66
CA ILE A 364 -5.12 9.78 -6.29
C ILE A 364 -4.20 8.77 -5.57
N LEU A 365 -4.63 8.30 -4.39
CA LEU A 365 -3.93 7.25 -3.66
C LEU A 365 -4.50 5.87 -4.05
N VAL A 366 -3.68 5.05 -4.71
CA VAL A 366 -4.03 3.67 -5.07
C VAL A 366 -3.32 2.71 -4.13
N ILE A 367 -4.08 1.89 -3.40
CA ILE A 367 -3.57 0.84 -2.51
C ILE A 367 -3.98 -0.54 -3.07
N PRO A 368 -3.05 -1.31 -3.66
CA PRO A 368 -3.29 -2.71 -3.96
C PRO A 368 -3.48 -3.51 -2.65
N VAL A 369 -4.53 -4.32 -2.55
CA VAL A 369 -4.87 -5.09 -1.35
C VAL A 369 -4.65 -6.58 -1.60
N HIS A 370 -3.67 -7.17 -0.92
CA HIS A 370 -3.39 -8.60 -0.99
C HIS A 370 -4.32 -9.34 -0.03
N VAL A 371 -5.35 -10.00 -0.59
CA VAL A 371 -6.24 -10.89 0.16
C VAL A 371 -5.53 -12.21 0.42
N GLN A 372 -5.63 -12.74 1.63
CA GLN A 372 -4.80 -13.86 2.07
C GLN A 372 -4.99 -15.11 1.21
N GLY A 373 -3.89 -15.60 0.63
CA GLY A 373 -3.86 -16.81 -0.22
C GLY A 373 -3.87 -16.52 -1.72
N GLU A 374 -3.98 -15.26 -2.12
CA GLU A 374 -3.95 -14.82 -3.53
C GLU A 374 -2.53 -14.41 -3.99
N ASP A 375 -1.49 -15.03 -3.42
CA ASP A 375 -0.06 -14.71 -3.66
C ASP A 375 0.34 -14.76 -5.14
N ALA A 376 -0.40 -15.53 -5.96
CA ALA A 376 -0.21 -15.63 -7.41
C ALA A 376 -0.61 -14.35 -8.18
N HIS A 377 -1.46 -13.52 -7.57
CA HIS A 377 -2.03 -12.30 -8.15
C HIS A 377 -1.42 -11.04 -7.52
N ALA A 378 -1.03 -11.12 -6.24
CA ALA A 378 -0.35 -10.05 -5.49
C ALA A 378 1.14 -9.87 -5.88
N THR A 379 1.43 -9.72 -7.18
CA THR A 379 2.80 -9.66 -7.73
C THR A 379 3.26 -8.24 -8.07
N ASP A 380 4.58 -8.06 -8.23
CA ASP A 380 5.15 -6.80 -8.75
C ASP A 380 4.71 -6.51 -10.19
N THR A 381 4.51 -7.54 -11.03
CA THR A 381 4.00 -7.38 -12.39
C THR A 381 2.60 -6.79 -12.38
N VAL A 382 1.69 -7.38 -11.61
CA VAL A 382 0.30 -6.88 -11.48
C VAL A 382 0.29 -5.49 -10.85
N ARG A 383 1.12 -5.21 -9.84
CA ARG A 383 1.26 -3.86 -9.26
C ARG A 383 1.72 -2.81 -10.30
N ASN A 384 2.66 -3.17 -11.15
CA ASN A 384 3.14 -2.32 -12.25
C ASN A 384 2.07 -2.16 -13.36
N ASP A 385 1.24 -3.17 -13.59
CA ASP A 385 0.13 -3.10 -14.54
C ASP A 385 -1.02 -2.23 -14.00
N ILE A 386 -1.34 -2.30 -12.70
CA ILE A 386 -2.21 -1.34 -12.01
C ILE A 386 -1.66 0.09 -12.19
N TYR A 387 -0.35 0.31 -12.02
CA TYR A 387 0.25 1.63 -12.25
C TYR A 387 0.01 2.16 -13.67
N LYS A 388 0.10 1.30 -14.71
CA LYS A 388 -0.24 1.70 -16.09
C LYS A 388 -1.72 2.02 -16.25
N THR A 389 -2.62 1.20 -15.69
CA THR A 389 -4.07 1.41 -15.72
C THR A 389 -4.45 2.77 -15.14
N PHE A 390 -3.81 3.19 -14.05
CA PHE A 390 -4.11 4.46 -13.39
C PHE A 390 -3.37 5.66 -14.00
N PHE A 391 -2.06 5.55 -14.24
CA PHE A 391 -1.20 6.69 -14.53
C PHE A 391 -0.32 6.55 -15.78
N GLY A 392 -0.41 5.43 -16.50
CA GLY A 392 0.37 5.17 -17.72
C GLY A 392 -0.01 6.08 -18.89
N LYS A 393 0.84 6.11 -19.93
CA LYS A 393 0.53 6.76 -21.20
C LYS A 393 -0.42 5.88 -22.02
N PRO A 394 -1.17 6.42 -23.00
CA PRO A 394 -2.02 5.61 -23.88
C PRO A 394 -1.27 4.45 -24.53
N SER A 395 0.02 4.62 -24.85
CA SER A 395 0.93 3.59 -25.37
C SER A 395 1.19 2.41 -24.45
N ASP A 396 0.92 2.54 -23.16
CA ASP A 396 1.15 1.52 -22.13
C ASP A 396 -0.10 0.65 -21.88
N THR A 397 -1.23 1.01 -22.51
CA THR A 397 -2.57 0.45 -22.29
C THR A 397 -3.19 -0.09 -23.59
N GLY A 398 -4.36 -0.71 -23.50
CA GLY A 398 -5.17 -1.11 -24.65
C GLY A 398 -5.95 0.03 -25.30
N TRP A 399 -6.14 1.16 -24.60
CA TRP A 399 -6.94 2.32 -25.00
C TRP A 399 -6.41 3.59 -24.33
N GLU A 400 -6.73 3.77 -23.06
CA GLU A 400 -6.36 4.90 -22.20
C GLU A 400 -6.04 4.38 -20.79
N SER A 401 -5.30 5.16 -20.01
CA SER A 401 -5.28 5.04 -18.55
C SER A 401 -6.37 5.92 -17.93
N LEU A 402 -6.64 5.76 -16.63
CA LEU A 402 -7.51 6.67 -15.88
C LEU A 402 -7.06 8.13 -16.06
N ALA A 403 -5.76 8.40 -15.89
CA ALA A 403 -5.19 9.73 -16.05
C ALA A 403 -5.31 10.28 -17.48
N SER A 404 -5.04 9.47 -18.51
CA SER A 404 -5.12 9.94 -19.90
C SER A 404 -6.57 10.10 -20.39
N TYR A 405 -7.49 9.26 -19.91
CA TYR A 405 -8.93 9.44 -20.12
C TYR A 405 -9.43 10.76 -19.53
N TYR A 406 -9.24 11.01 -18.23
CA TYR A 406 -9.76 12.22 -17.59
C TYR A 406 -9.09 13.49 -18.11
N TYR A 407 -7.80 13.43 -18.47
CA TYR A 407 -7.12 14.53 -19.14
C TYR A 407 -7.74 14.88 -20.51
N LYS A 408 -8.11 13.87 -21.31
CA LYS A 408 -8.80 14.06 -22.59
C LYS A 408 -10.25 14.51 -22.41
N SER A 409 -11.00 13.84 -21.54
CA SER A 409 -12.44 14.11 -21.34
C SER A 409 -12.69 15.51 -20.79
N SER A 410 -11.82 16.00 -19.89
CA SER A 410 -11.83 17.37 -19.37
C SER A 410 -11.24 18.42 -20.32
N TYR A 411 -10.81 18.05 -21.52
CA TYR A 411 -10.11 18.93 -22.47
C TYR A 411 -8.88 19.61 -21.86
N GLN A 412 -8.04 18.82 -21.18
CA GLN A 412 -6.82 19.19 -20.47
C GLN A 412 -7.00 19.99 -19.17
N GLN A 413 -8.24 20.16 -18.69
CA GLN A 413 -8.55 20.96 -17.49
C GLN A 413 -8.33 20.21 -16.17
N LEU A 414 -8.43 18.87 -16.19
CA LEU A 414 -8.11 17.99 -15.06
C LEU A 414 -6.88 17.14 -15.36
N LYS A 415 -5.98 17.06 -14.39
CA LYS A 415 -4.75 16.26 -14.43
C LYS A 415 -4.71 15.33 -13.22
N LEU A 416 -4.98 14.05 -13.44
CA LEU A 416 -4.83 13.03 -12.42
C LEU A 416 -3.37 12.55 -12.40
N GLU A 417 -2.75 12.66 -11.24
CA GLU A 417 -1.49 11.99 -10.89
C GLU A 417 -1.66 11.32 -9.52
N GLY A 418 -0.60 10.76 -8.93
CA GLY A 418 -0.74 10.01 -7.68
C GLY A 418 0.25 8.86 -7.55
N SER A 419 -0.09 7.86 -6.74
CA SER A 419 0.80 6.73 -6.45
C SER A 419 0.05 5.42 -6.25
N VAL A 420 0.64 4.33 -6.74
CA VAL A 420 0.31 2.96 -6.35
C VAL A 420 1.26 2.55 -5.22
N THR A 421 0.77 2.02 -4.10
CA THR A 421 1.65 1.55 -3.00
C THR A 421 2.21 0.14 -3.27
N GLU A 422 3.10 -0.37 -2.40
CA GLU A 422 3.21 -1.84 -2.20
C GLU A 422 1.82 -2.47 -1.95
N TRP A 423 1.72 -3.79 -2.10
CA TRP A 423 0.55 -4.53 -1.64
C TRP A 423 0.38 -4.38 -0.12
N TYR A 424 -0.83 -4.04 0.31
CA TYR A 424 -1.25 -4.11 1.70
C TYR A 424 -1.74 -5.53 2.02
N ASP A 425 -1.00 -6.25 2.87
CA ASP A 425 -1.37 -7.60 3.32
C ASP A 425 -2.62 -7.57 4.22
N LEU A 426 -3.74 -8.05 3.71
CA LEU A 426 -5.00 -8.18 4.43
C LEU A 426 -5.03 -9.53 5.19
N PRO A 427 -5.23 -9.56 6.52
CA PRO A 427 -5.18 -10.79 7.32
C PRO A 427 -6.49 -11.59 7.27
N TYR A 428 -7.13 -11.66 6.10
CA TYR A 428 -8.38 -12.38 5.84
C TYR A 428 -8.33 -13.03 4.45
N THR A 429 -8.80 -14.27 4.34
CA THR A 429 -9.10 -14.90 3.04
C THR A 429 -10.38 -14.33 2.41
N LYS A 430 -10.60 -14.57 1.11
CA LYS A 430 -11.84 -14.18 0.40
C LYS A 430 -13.12 -14.65 1.12
N SER A 431 -13.08 -15.85 1.71
CA SER A 431 -14.19 -16.44 2.47
C SER A 431 -14.42 -15.75 3.83
N GLU A 432 -13.34 -15.37 4.54
CA GLU A 432 -13.45 -14.72 5.84
C GLU A 432 -13.94 -13.28 5.72
N LEU A 433 -13.40 -12.51 4.77
CA LEU A 433 -13.83 -11.11 4.54
C LEU A 433 -15.33 -11.04 4.21
N ALA A 434 -15.83 -11.97 3.39
CA ALA A 434 -17.24 -12.11 3.04
C ALA A 434 -18.17 -12.55 4.19
N THR A 435 -17.63 -12.81 5.39
CA THR A 435 -18.40 -13.19 6.59
C THR A 435 -18.20 -12.27 7.79
N LEU A 436 -17.39 -11.20 7.65
CA LEU A 436 -17.26 -10.18 8.70
C LEU A 436 -18.58 -9.43 8.90
N SER A 437 -18.86 -9.06 10.14
CA SER A 437 -20.03 -8.26 10.51
C SER A 437 -19.79 -7.50 11.82
N ASP A 438 -20.17 -6.22 11.87
CA ASP A 438 -20.19 -5.47 13.13
C ASP A 438 -21.60 -5.44 13.75
N SER A 439 -21.71 -6.01 14.95
CA SER A 439 -22.90 -5.97 15.80
C SER A 439 -23.40 -4.55 16.17
N ALA A 440 -22.56 -3.53 16.07
CA ALA A 440 -22.95 -2.13 16.31
C ALA A 440 -23.69 -1.48 15.11
N TRP A 441 -23.43 -1.95 13.88
CA TRP A 441 -23.97 -1.36 12.65
C TRP A 441 -24.94 -2.29 11.90
N GLY A 442 -24.95 -3.60 12.21
CA GLY A 442 -25.95 -4.54 11.71
C GLY A 442 -25.98 -4.64 10.18
N THR A 443 -27.14 -4.38 9.57
CA THR A 443 -27.34 -4.44 8.11
C THR A 443 -26.67 -3.31 7.33
N THR A 444 -26.04 -2.34 8.00
CA THR A 444 -25.39 -1.19 7.37
C THR A 444 -23.87 -1.33 7.31
N TYR A 445 -23.29 -2.36 7.94
CA TYR A 445 -21.84 -2.60 7.94
C TYR A 445 -21.34 -3.09 6.58
N ASN A 446 -20.32 -2.43 6.03
CA ASN A 446 -19.55 -2.93 4.90
C ASN A 446 -18.13 -3.31 5.36
N PRO A 447 -17.66 -4.57 5.17
CA PRO A 447 -16.32 -4.98 5.63
C PRO A 447 -15.16 -4.24 4.96
N THR A 448 -15.36 -3.63 3.78
CA THR A 448 -14.30 -2.84 3.13
C THR A 448 -13.96 -1.54 3.87
N TRP A 449 -14.80 -1.08 4.80
CA TRP A 449 -14.46 0.01 5.73
C TRP A 449 -13.26 -0.35 6.64
N ASP A 450 -13.27 -1.55 7.22
CA ASP A 450 -12.16 -2.02 8.08
C ASP A 450 -10.88 -2.28 7.26
N VAL A 451 -11.04 -2.68 5.99
CA VAL A 451 -9.92 -2.74 5.02
C VAL A 451 -9.36 -1.35 4.78
N LEU A 452 -10.20 -0.37 4.44
CA LEU A 452 -9.83 1.01 4.12
C LEU A 452 -9.07 1.69 5.26
N GLU A 453 -9.64 1.69 6.47
CA GLU A 453 -8.98 2.27 7.65
C GLU A 453 -7.63 1.59 7.93
N SER A 454 -7.56 0.27 7.83
CA SER A 454 -6.33 -0.48 8.09
C SER A 454 -5.26 -0.29 7.01
N ALA A 455 -5.67 -0.23 5.75
CA ALA A 455 -4.83 0.03 4.58
C ALA A 455 -4.22 1.43 4.63
N VAL A 456 -5.03 2.46 4.87
CA VAL A 456 -4.54 3.85 4.97
C VAL A 456 -3.69 4.07 6.22
N LYS A 457 -4.02 3.41 7.34
CA LYS A 457 -3.19 3.40 8.56
C LYS A 457 -1.85 2.71 8.33
N TRP A 458 -1.83 1.60 7.60
CA TRP A 458 -0.61 0.95 7.12
C TRP A 458 0.19 1.91 6.25
N ALA A 459 -0.40 2.49 5.21
CA ALA A 459 0.25 3.43 4.29
C ALA A 459 0.87 4.63 5.03
N ARG A 460 0.14 5.24 5.97
CA ARG A 460 0.61 6.32 6.86
C ARG A 460 1.83 5.92 7.70
N SER A 461 1.92 4.66 8.14
CA SER A 461 3.11 4.13 8.85
C SER A 461 4.26 3.76 7.92
N ARG A 462 3.95 3.51 6.64
CA ARG A 462 4.82 2.96 5.59
C ARG A 462 5.57 4.04 4.82
N TYR A 463 4.89 5.16 4.53
CA TYR A 463 5.30 6.21 3.58
C TYR A 463 5.47 7.60 4.22
N SER A 464 5.46 7.67 5.55
CA SER A 464 5.45 8.91 6.35
C SER A 464 4.13 9.70 6.28
N THR A 465 4.12 10.93 6.78
CA THR A 465 2.90 11.73 7.01
C THR A 465 2.33 12.39 5.75
N ASP A 466 2.91 12.17 4.57
CA ASP A 466 2.58 12.92 3.35
C ASP A 466 1.27 12.51 2.64
N LEU A 467 0.37 11.84 3.38
CA LEU A 467 -1.01 11.63 2.96
C LEU A 467 -1.76 12.96 2.70
N LYS A 468 -1.23 14.10 3.16
CA LYS A 468 -1.77 15.43 2.83
C LYS A 468 -1.63 15.80 1.35
N ALA A 469 -0.75 15.15 0.57
CA ALA A 469 -0.73 15.35 -0.88
C ALA A 469 -2.07 14.95 -1.56
N PHE A 470 -2.82 14.04 -0.94
CA PHE A 470 -4.11 13.50 -1.42
C PHE A 470 -5.32 14.15 -0.72
N ASP A 471 -5.09 15.21 0.06
CA ASP A 471 -6.05 16.16 0.62
C ASP A 471 -5.96 17.44 -0.24
N ASN A 472 -6.28 17.29 -1.53
CA ASN A 472 -6.07 18.31 -2.57
C ASN A 472 -6.98 19.52 -2.30
N ASN A 473 -8.22 19.27 -1.87
CA ASN A 473 -9.19 20.32 -1.57
C ASN A 473 -8.94 21.01 -0.19
N ASN A 474 -8.22 20.36 0.73
CA ASN A 474 -7.86 20.82 2.08
C ASN A 474 -8.99 20.81 3.15
N ASP A 475 -10.05 20.02 2.98
CA ASP A 475 -11.06 19.76 4.01
C ASP A 475 -10.59 18.78 5.12
N GLY A 476 -9.53 18.00 4.88
CA GLY A 476 -8.96 17.06 5.83
C GLY A 476 -9.41 15.60 5.67
N TYR A 477 -10.09 15.24 4.59
CA TYR A 477 -10.20 13.87 4.11
C TYR A 477 -9.17 13.58 3.01
N LEU A 478 -9.10 12.31 2.58
CA LEU A 478 -8.47 11.94 1.32
C LEU A 478 -9.53 12.05 0.22
N ASP A 479 -9.22 12.72 -0.90
CA ASP A 479 -10.10 13.01 -2.04
C ASP A 479 -10.38 11.76 -2.93
N GLY A 480 -10.69 10.65 -2.27
CA GLY A 480 -10.77 9.31 -2.86
C GLY A 480 -9.55 8.44 -2.57
N VAL A 481 -9.79 7.20 -2.14
CA VAL A 481 -8.78 6.14 -2.07
C VAL A 481 -9.20 5.00 -2.99
N TRP A 482 -8.30 4.54 -3.85
CA TRP A 482 -8.54 3.45 -4.77
C TRP A 482 -7.98 2.14 -4.20
N MET A 483 -8.84 1.20 -3.81
CA MET A 483 -8.44 -0.12 -3.33
C MET A 483 -8.58 -1.16 -4.44
N VAL A 484 -7.47 -1.78 -4.83
CA VAL A 484 -7.43 -2.77 -5.92
C VAL A 484 -7.06 -4.14 -5.36
N TYR A 485 -8.05 -5.04 -5.20
CA TYR A 485 -7.85 -6.30 -4.49
C TYR A 485 -7.34 -7.44 -5.39
N SER A 486 -6.55 -8.35 -4.81
CA SER A 486 -5.86 -9.44 -5.53
C SER A 486 -6.73 -10.65 -5.87
N CYS A 487 -7.94 -10.79 -5.34
CA CYS A 487 -8.88 -11.82 -5.79
C CYS A 487 -9.42 -11.48 -7.19
N ASP A 488 -9.69 -12.49 -8.01
CA ASP A 488 -10.64 -12.37 -9.13
C ASP A 488 -12.04 -11.97 -8.61
N PHE A 489 -12.77 -11.17 -9.39
CA PHE A 489 -14.15 -10.76 -9.09
C PHE A 489 -15.10 -11.97 -8.92
N ASP A 490 -16.24 -11.80 -8.22
CA ASP A 490 -17.15 -12.92 -7.91
C ASP A 490 -18.59 -12.66 -8.37
N GLU A 491 -18.97 -13.27 -9.49
CA GLU A 491 -20.36 -13.25 -9.99
C GLU A 491 -21.38 -13.86 -9.01
N THR A 492 -20.94 -14.61 -7.99
CA THR A 492 -21.83 -15.21 -6.98
C THR A 492 -22.00 -14.37 -5.71
N ASN A 493 -21.15 -13.35 -5.52
CA ASN A 493 -21.22 -12.40 -4.40
C ASN A 493 -20.76 -11.01 -4.86
N THR A 494 -21.58 -10.41 -5.73
CA THR A 494 -21.34 -9.08 -6.33
C THR A 494 -21.30 -7.96 -5.29
N ASP A 495 -22.03 -8.08 -4.18
CA ASP A 495 -22.15 -7.02 -3.18
C ASP A 495 -20.81 -6.67 -2.49
N LEU A 496 -19.85 -7.62 -2.49
CA LEU A 496 -18.48 -7.41 -2.01
C LEU A 496 -17.42 -7.55 -3.11
N TRP A 497 -17.64 -8.39 -4.12
CA TRP A 497 -16.63 -8.73 -5.12
C TRP A 497 -16.98 -8.29 -6.55
N TRP A 498 -17.78 -7.24 -6.68
CA TRP A 498 -17.88 -6.43 -7.90
C TRP A 498 -16.90 -5.23 -7.81
N ALA A 499 -16.99 -4.30 -8.76
CA ALA A 499 -16.46 -2.94 -8.60
C ALA A 499 -17.52 -2.05 -7.92
N PHE A 500 -17.13 -1.16 -7.02
CA PHE A 500 -18.03 -0.12 -6.50
C PHE A 500 -17.30 1.06 -5.89
N THR A 501 -18.02 2.18 -5.77
CA THR A 501 -17.62 3.39 -5.05
C THR A 501 -18.53 3.61 -3.85
N TYR A 502 -17.95 3.88 -2.68
CA TYR A 502 -18.71 4.01 -1.43
C TYR A 502 -17.99 4.90 -0.40
N ASN A 503 -18.67 5.21 0.70
CA ASN A 503 -18.15 6.04 1.79
C ASN A 503 -18.03 5.24 3.10
N ASP A 504 -16.98 5.48 3.88
CA ASP A 504 -16.84 5.08 5.28
C ASP A 504 -17.21 6.25 6.20
N TYR A 505 -18.46 6.22 6.67
CA TYR A 505 -19.06 7.24 7.54
C TYR A 505 -18.54 7.22 8.99
N ARG A 506 -17.50 6.42 9.31
CA ARG A 506 -16.97 6.26 10.68
C ARG A 506 -15.80 7.20 10.99
N THR A 507 -15.16 7.77 9.98
CA THR A 507 -14.00 8.66 10.16
C THR A 507 -14.42 10.13 10.36
N ASN A 508 -13.47 10.99 10.73
CA ASN A 508 -13.69 12.42 10.98
C ASN A 508 -12.50 13.19 10.40
N SER A 509 -12.75 14.28 9.66
CA SER A 509 -11.69 15.05 8.97
C SER A 509 -10.56 15.52 9.88
N SER A 510 -9.36 15.54 9.31
CA SER A 510 -8.17 16.09 9.96
C SER A 510 -7.21 16.69 8.93
N THR A 511 -7.26 18.01 8.76
CA THR A 511 -6.36 18.79 7.87
C THR A 511 -4.86 18.71 8.23
N THR A 512 -4.52 17.99 9.30
CA THR A 512 -3.14 17.66 9.72
C THR A 512 -2.77 16.18 9.54
N LEU A 513 -3.74 15.25 9.48
CA LEU A 513 -3.54 13.82 9.25
C LEU A 513 -4.76 13.23 8.48
N PRO A 514 -4.92 13.56 7.18
CA PRO A 514 -6.19 13.33 6.49
C PRO A 514 -6.68 11.89 6.49
N THR A 515 -7.98 11.71 6.68
CA THR A 515 -8.66 10.43 6.86
C THR A 515 -9.34 9.95 5.58
N PRO A 516 -9.39 8.63 5.31
CA PRO A 516 -10.22 8.14 4.24
C PRO A 516 -11.70 8.30 4.62
N SER A 517 -12.58 8.48 3.63
CA SER A 517 -14.01 8.22 3.79
C SER A 517 -14.57 7.73 2.46
N LYS A 518 -14.57 8.54 1.40
CA LYS A 518 -14.88 8.06 0.04
C LYS A 518 -13.76 7.18 -0.53
N TYR A 519 -14.12 6.07 -1.15
CA TYR A 519 -13.21 5.13 -1.79
C TYR A 519 -13.87 4.37 -2.94
N CYS A 520 -13.04 3.84 -3.83
CA CYS A 520 -13.41 2.85 -4.83
C CYS A 520 -12.78 1.49 -4.47
N TRP A 521 -13.46 0.39 -4.77
CA TRP A 521 -13.04 -0.97 -4.50
C TRP A 521 -13.30 -1.84 -5.73
N ALA A 522 -12.26 -2.42 -6.32
CA ALA A 522 -12.40 -3.28 -7.51
C ALA A 522 -11.32 -4.37 -7.59
N SER A 523 -11.63 -5.46 -8.29
CA SER A 523 -10.66 -6.54 -8.52
C SER A 523 -9.53 -6.07 -9.43
N TYR A 524 -8.31 -6.55 -9.19
CA TYR A 524 -7.20 -6.39 -10.14
C TYR A 524 -7.53 -6.96 -11.52
N SER A 525 -8.40 -7.99 -11.63
CA SER A 525 -8.62 -8.73 -12.87
C SER A 525 -9.26 -7.89 -13.97
N PHE A 526 -9.96 -6.80 -13.62
CA PHE A 526 -10.54 -5.86 -14.57
C PHE A 526 -9.47 -5.19 -15.47
N ILE A 527 -8.19 -5.11 -15.06
CA ILE A 527 -7.11 -4.59 -15.93
C ILE A 527 -6.82 -5.49 -17.15
N TYR A 528 -7.43 -6.67 -17.24
CA TYR A 528 -7.20 -7.66 -18.31
C TYR A 528 -8.45 -7.99 -19.15
N GLU A 529 -9.58 -7.29 -18.97
CA GLU A 529 -10.83 -7.52 -19.74
C GLU A 529 -10.88 -6.74 -21.09
N GLY A 530 -9.84 -5.96 -21.37
CA GLY A 530 -9.80 -5.01 -22.48
C GLY A 530 -9.49 -5.56 -23.87
N TYR A 531 -9.28 -4.64 -24.81
CA TYR A 531 -9.03 -4.90 -26.24
C TYR A 531 -7.80 -5.76 -26.57
N SER A 532 -6.96 -6.12 -25.61
CA SER A 532 -5.72 -6.86 -25.83
C SER A 532 -5.38 -7.73 -24.63
N THR A 533 -5.00 -8.99 -24.88
CA THR A 533 -4.48 -9.89 -23.84
C THR A 533 -3.02 -9.61 -23.46
N SER A 534 -2.45 -8.48 -23.91
CA SER A 534 -1.06 -8.09 -23.65
C SER A 534 -0.87 -6.59 -23.35
N ALA A 535 -1.96 -5.86 -23.08
CA ALA A 535 -1.93 -4.46 -22.65
C ALA A 535 -3.05 -4.25 -21.63
N VAL A 536 -2.86 -3.33 -20.69
CA VAL A 536 -3.80 -3.15 -19.58
C VAL A 536 -5.04 -2.36 -19.99
N ASP A 537 -6.12 -2.54 -19.24
CA ASP A 537 -7.38 -1.83 -19.40
C ASP A 537 -7.70 -0.92 -18.19
N ALA A 538 -8.60 0.05 -18.39
CA ALA A 538 -9.00 1.04 -17.40
C ALA A 538 -10.51 1.35 -17.36
N HIS A 539 -11.36 0.85 -18.28
CA HIS A 539 -12.74 1.34 -18.44
C HIS A 539 -13.57 1.23 -17.15
N THR A 540 -13.46 0.11 -16.43
CA THR A 540 -14.16 -0.11 -15.15
C THR A 540 -13.62 0.76 -14.02
N TYR A 541 -12.33 1.13 -14.03
CA TYR A 541 -11.74 2.09 -13.07
C TYR A 541 -12.11 3.55 -13.39
N ILE A 542 -12.33 3.86 -14.67
CA ILE A 542 -12.82 5.15 -15.14
C ILE A 542 -14.28 5.34 -14.68
N HIS A 543 -15.15 4.36 -14.91
CA HIS A 543 -16.56 4.38 -14.47
C HIS A 543 -16.71 4.69 -12.97
N GLU A 544 -16.02 3.94 -12.12
CA GLU A 544 -16.04 4.14 -10.66
C GLU A 544 -15.45 5.50 -10.24
N THR A 545 -14.43 6.01 -10.94
CA THR A 545 -13.93 7.36 -10.70
C THR A 545 -14.98 8.43 -11.04
N GLY A 546 -15.89 8.15 -11.97
CA GLY A 546 -17.07 8.97 -12.25
C GLY A 546 -17.98 9.12 -11.04
N HIS A 547 -18.30 8.01 -10.36
CA HIS A 547 -19.01 8.03 -9.07
C HIS A 547 -18.18 8.68 -7.96
N MET A 548 -16.86 8.51 -7.97
CA MET A 548 -15.98 9.14 -6.98
C MET A 548 -16.08 10.67 -7.03
N MET A 549 -16.21 11.21 -8.24
CA MET A 549 -16.44 12.62 -8.55
C MET A 549 -17.93 13.05 -8.56
N GLY A 550 -18.87 12.15 -8.28
CA GLY A 550 -20.30 12.47 -8.03
C GLY A 550 -21.30 12.15 -9.15
N LEU A 551 -20.92 11.49 -10.26
CA LEU A 551 -21.89 11.08 -11.29
C LEU A 551 -22.78 9.92 -10.82
N ASP A 552 -24.06 9.97 -11.18
CA ASP A 552 -25.05 8.90 -10.93
C ASP A 552 -24.96 7.81 -12.02
N ASP A 553 -25.50 6.62 -11.76
CA ASP A 553 -25.64 5.57 -12.78
C ASP A 553 -26.60 6.01 -13.90
N TYR A 554 -26.15 6.03 -15.16
CA TYR A 554 -27.00 6.40 -16.30
C TYR A 554 -27.75 5.18 -16.90
N TYR A 555 -27.34 3.96 -16.57
CA TYR A 555 -28.18 2.77 -16.80
C TYR A 555 -29.39 2.75 -15.85
N THR A 556 -30.32 1.81 -16.06
CA THR A 556 -31.49 1.63 -15.18
C THR A 556 -31.52 0.27 -14.50
N TYR A 557 -31.81 0.24 -13.20
CA TYR A 557 -31.93 -0.97 -12.40
C TYR A 557 -33.33 -1.62 -12.50
N ASP A 558 -34.31 -0.94 -13.10
CA ASP A 558 -35.69 -1.42 -13.18
C ASP A 558 -36.01 -2.30 -14.41
N GLY A 559 -35.11 -2.29 -15.41
CA GLY A 559 -35.18 -3.16 -16.58
C GLY A 559 -36.00 -2.62 -17.77
N GLY A 560 -35.94 -3.35 -18.89
CA GLY A 560 -36.64 -3.04 -20.14
C GLY A 560 -36.02 -1.88 -20.94
N VAL A 561 -36.11 -0.66 -20.41
CA VAL A 561 -35.62 0.57 -21.03
C VAL A 561 -34.09 0.69 -20.85
N GLY A 562 -33.42 1.44 -21.73
CA GLY A 562 -32.04 1.90 -21.54
C GLY A 562 -31.97 3.40 -21.81
N PRO A 563 -32.00 4.29 -20.79
CA PRO A 563 -32.29 5.70 -20.98
C PRO A 563 -31.37 6.45 -21.96
N ILE A 564 -30.04 6.25 -21.90
CA ILE A 564 -29.10 6.76 -22.92
C ILE A 564 -28.60 5.66 -23.87
N GLY A 565 -29.23 4.48 -23.83
CA GLY A 565 -29.00 3.38 -24.76
C GLY A 565 -27.70 2.61 -24.54
N GLY A 566 -27.04 2.70 -23.39
CA GLY A 566 -25.83 1.92 -23.10
C GLY A 566 -24.60 2.29 -23.90
N LEU A 567 -24.51 3.54 -24.35
CA LEU A 567 -23.39 4.13 -25.09
C LEU A 567 -22.92 5.43 -24.40
N ASP A 568 -22.42 5.27 -23.19
CA ASP A 568 -21.71 6.28 -22.38
C ASP A 568 -20.88 5.57 -21.31
N MET A 569 -19.86 6.27 -20.77
CA MET A 569 -19.02 5.78 -19.68
C MET A 569 -19.84 5.45 -18.43
N MET A 570 -20.87 6.23 -18.11
CA MET A 570 -21.74 6.01 -16.94
C MET A 570 -22.96 5.10 -17.21
N ASP A 571 -23.15 4.58 -18.44
CA ASP A 571 -24.19 3.58 -18.75
C ASP A 571 -23.58 2.17 -18.89
N TYR A 572 -22.51 2.00 -19.69
CA TYR A 572 -21.78 0.72 -19.84
C TYR A 572 -20.29 0.90 -20.18
N ASN A 573 -19.56 1.71 -19.41
CA ASN A 573 -18.08 1.74 -19.36
C ASN A 573 -17.41 1.83 -20.74
N ILE A 574 -17.93 2.65 -21.67
CA ILE A 574 -17.32 2.87 -22.99
C ILE A 574 -17.50 4.33 -23.42
N ILE A 575 -16.70 4.77 -24.39
CA ILE A 575 -16.67 6.11 -24.99
C ILE A 575 -16.35 7.25 -24.01
N ASP A 576 -16.34 8.48 -24.52
CA ASP A 576 -16.24 9.69 -23.73
C ASP A 576 -17.52 9.96 -22.92
N HIS A 577 -17.40 10.62 -21.76
CA HIS A 577 -18.53 11.14 -21.01
C HIS A 577 -19.39 12.08 -21.89
N ASP A 578 -20.71 11.99 -21.76
CA ASP A 578 -21.62 12.91 -22.43
C ASP A 578 -21.50 14.37 -21.96
N VAL A 579 -22.07 15.26 -22.76
CA VAL A 579 -22.03 16.71 -22.54
C VAL A 579 -22.81 17.17 -21.30
N PHE A 580 -23.69 16.35 -20.71
CA PHE A 580 -24.30 16.68 -19.41
C PHE A 580 -23.30 16.43 -18.28
N SER A 581 -22.64 15.26 -18.23
CA SER A 581 -21.57 14.99 -17.26
C SER A 581 -20.50 16.08 -17.31
N LYS A 582 -20.02 16.43 -18.53
CA LYS A 582 -18.99 17.46 -18.72
C LYS A 582 -19.46 18.88 -18.38
N PHE A 583 -20.75 19.19 -18.49
CA PHE A 583 -21.30 20.48 -18.07
C PHE A 583 -21.45 20.52 -16.53
N ALA A 584 -21.87 19.42 -15.93
CA ALA A 584 -22.03 19.29 -14.48
C ALA A 584 -20.69 19.24 -13.72
N TYR A 585 -19.59 18.81 -14.35
CA TYR A 585 -18.21 19.02 -13.89
C TYR A 585 -17.62 20.42 -14.23
N GLY A 586 -18.40 21.30 -14.85
CA GLY A 586 -17.93 22.64 -15.29
C GLY A 586 -16.87 22.63 -16.42
N TRP A 587 -16.54 21.48 -17.02
CA TRP A 587 -15.55 21.38 -18.10
C TRP A 587 -15.99 22.06 -19.41
N ILE A 588 -17.29 22.14 -19.67
CA ILE A 588 -17.85 22.80 -20.86
C ILE A 588 -18.93 23.82 -20.51
N HIS A 589 -19.10 24.83 -21.37
CA HIS A 589 -20.13 25.87 -21.23
C HIS A 589 -21.08 25.84 -22.45
N PRO A 590 -22.16 25.03 -22.41
CA PRO A 590 -23.11 24.88 -23.52
C PRO A 590 -23.64 26.21 -24.04
N MET A 591 -23.81 26.32 -25.36
CA MET A 591 -24.42 27.46 -26.03
C MET A 591 -25.94 27.44 -25.78
N VAL A 592 -26.39 28.24 -24.81
CA VAL A 592 -27.81 28.40 -24.46
C VAL A 592 -28.51 29.18 -25.56
N VAL A 593 -29.64 28.68 -26.04
CA VAL A 593 -30.48 29.34 -27.04
C VAL A 593 -31.54 30.22 -26.39
N SER A 594 -31.69 31.44 -26.89
CA SER A 594 -32.68 32.44 -26.43
C SER A 594 -33.58 32.96 -27.57
N GLY A 595 -33.69 32.21 -28.67
CA GLY A 595 -34.51 32.56 -29.83
C GLY A 595 -34.02 31.88 -31.11
N ALA A 596 -34.76 32.07 -32.21
CA ALA A 596 -34.41 31.48 -33.51
C ALA A 596 -33.02 31.92 -33.99
N CYS A 597 -32.18 30.97 -34.39
CA CYS A 597 -30.77 31.18 -34.77
C CYS A 597 -30.24 30.04 -35.65
N GLU A 598 -29.04 30.24 -36.23
CA GLU A 598 -28.23 29.17 -36.82
C GLU A 598 -26.92 29.05 -36.03
N ILE A 599 -26.55 27.82 -35.66
CA ILE A 599 -25.32 27.51 -34.94
C ILE A 599 -24.58 26.41 -35.70
N THR A 600 -23.38 26.70 -36.20
CA THR A 600 -22.43 25.63 -36.55
C THR A 600 -21.90 25.03 -35.25
N LEU A 601 -22.28 23.80 -34.97
CA LEU A 601 -21.85 22.99 -33.82
C LEU A 601 -20.66 22.14 -34.26
N ASN A 602 -19.50 22.32 -33.62
CA ASN A 602 -18.32 21.50 -33.87
C ASN A 602 -18.38 20.18 -33.07
N SER A 603 -17.48 19.25 -33.38
CA SER A 603 -17.39 17.95 -32.67
C SER A 603 -17.20 18.15 -31.17
N ALA A 604 -18.04 17.49 -30.37
CA ALA A 604 -17.95 17.52 -28.92
C ALA A 604 -16.63 16.91 -28.42
N ALA A 605 -16.21 15.77 -28.99
CA ALA A 605 -14.95 15.10 -28.65
C ALA A 605 -13.71 15.98 -28.93
N GLU A 606 -13.77 16.84 -29.95
CA GLU A 606 -12.65 17.71 -30.34
C GLU A 606 -12.67 19.11 -29.69
N THR A 607 -13.82 19.57 -29.18
CA THR A 607 -13.99 21.00 -28.81
C THR A 607 -14.75 21.27 -27.52
N GLY A 608 -15.54 20.31 -27.02
CA GLY A 608 -16.49 20.54 -25.93
C GLY A 608 -17.69 21.42 -26.30
N GLU A 609 -17.90 21.73 -27.58
CA GLU A 609 -19.09 22.47 -28.00
C GLU A 609 -20.36 21.63 -27.85
N SER A 610 -21.38 22.25 -27.28
CA SER A 610 -22.75 21.74 -27.13
C SER A 610 -23.74 22.90 -27.24
N ILE A 611 -25.02 22.59 -27.47
CA ILE A 611 -26.12 23.56 -27.49
C ILE A 611 -27.13 23.15 -26.43
N LEU A 612 -27.53 24.08 -25.57
CA LEU A 612 -28.58 23.88 -24.57
C LEU A 612 -29.85 24.61 -25.01
N ILE A 613 -30.97 23.88 -25.02
CA ILE A 613 -32.30 24.42 -25.27
C ILE A 613 -33.04 24.43 -23.92
N PRO A 614 -33.27 25.61 -23.31
CA PRO A 614 -33.91 25.70 -22.00
C PRO A 614 -35.42 25.50 -22.09
N THR A 615 -36.05 25.09 -20.99
CA THR A 615 -37.51 24.94 -20.79
C THR A 615 -38.31 26.26 -20.85
N GLY A 616 -37.80 27.28 -21.55
CA GLY A 616 -38.28 28.65 -21.54
C GLY A 616 -37.64 29.48 -20.43
N ASP A 617 -38.40 30.40 -19.84
CA ASP A 617 -37.92 31.36 -18.83
C ASP A 617 -37.69 30.72 -17.43
N SER A 618 -37.96 29.42 -17.25
CA SER A 618 -37.75 28.70 -15.99
C SER A 618 -36.30 28.29 -15.73
N TRP A 619 -35.47 28.13 -16.78
CA TRP A 619 -34.13 27.55 -16.63
C TRP A 619 -33.20 28.40 -15.75
N ASN A 620 -32.69 27.78 -14.67
CA ASN A 620 -31.96 28.43 -13.59
C ASN A 620 -30.51 28.83 -13.91
N GLY A 621 -30.02 28.51 -15.11
CA GLY A 621 -28.70 28.89 -15.59
C GLY A 621 -27.60 27.83 -15.39
N THR A 622 -27.91 26.71 -14.75
CA THR A 622 -26.94 25.70 -14.32
C THR A 622 -27.12 24.35 -15.03
N ALA A 623 -26.26 23.38 -14.73
CA ALA A 623 -26.42 22.00 -15.18
C ALA A 623 -27.57 21.26 -14.45
N PHE A 624 -28.01 21.75 -13.28
CA PHE A 624 -28.89 21.03 -12.35
C PHE A 624 -30.33 21.52 -12.47
N ASP A 625 -30.89 21.30 -13.65
CA ASP A 625 -32.23 21.72 -14.04
C ASP A 625 -32.78 20.81 -15.17
N GLU A 626 -33.94 21.13 -15.72
CA GLU A 626 -34.50 20.49 -16.90
C GLU A 626 -34.17 21.27 -18.18
N TYR A 627 -33.75 20.57 -19.24
CA TYR A 627 -33.47 21.15 -20.57
C TYR A 627 -33.27 20.04 -21.63
N LEU A 628 -33.15 20.43 -22.91
CA LEU A 628 -32.57 19.58 -23.95
C LEU A 628 -31.10 19.97 -24.18
N LEU A 629 -30.22 19.00 -24.37
CA LEU A 629 -28.79 19.20 -24.58
C LEU A 629 -28.32 18.47 -25.85
N LEU A 630 -27.63 19.17 -26.74
CA LEU A 630 -27.18 18.67 -28.04
C LEU A 630 -25.66 18.64 -28.10
N GLU A 631 -25.12 17.60 -28.74
CA GLU A 631 -23.70 17.51 -29.10
C GLU A 631 -23.56 17.00 -30.55
N TYR A 632 -22.46 17.34 -31.23
CA TYR A 632 -22.09 16.65 -32.46
C TYR A 632 -21.09 15.54 -32.14
N TYR A 633 -21.57 14.30 -32.09
CA TYR A 633 -20.77 13.11 -31.82
C TYR A 633 -19.90 12.76 -33.03
N THR A 634 -18.61 12.51 -32.79
CA THR A 634 -17.70 11.89 -33.75
C THR A 634 -16.98 10.70 -33.11
N PRO A 635 -16.74 9.61 -33.85
CA PRO A 635 -15.88 8.50 -33.42
C PRO A 635 -14.39 8.89 -33.53
N THR A 636 -13.99 9.91 -32.77
CA THR A 636 -12.62 10.43 -32.67
C THR A 636 -12.25 10.69 -31.21
N VAL A 637 -10.96 10.91 -30.93
CA VAL A 637 -10.41 11.00 -29.57
C VAL A 637 -10.83 9.76 -28.74
N LEU A 638 -11.40 9.93 -27.54
CA LEU A 638 -11.81 8.84 -26.66
C LEU A 638 -12.82 7.89 -27.32
N ASN A 639 -13.78 8.44 -28.09
CA ASN A 639 -14.82 7.67 -28.79
C ASN A 639 -14.27 6.71 -29.87
N GLN A 640 -13.04 6.90 -30.35
CA GLN A 640 -12.53 6.20 -31.53
C GLN A 640 -12.48 4.69 -31.31
N LYS A 641 -11.83 4.24 -30.22
CA LYS A 641 -11.53 2.83 -29.97
C LYS A 641 -12.79 1.97 -29.92
N ASP A 642 -13.77 2.42 -29.15
CA ASP A 642 -14.99 1.67 -28.89
C ASP A 642 -15.97 1.78 -30.05
N SER A 643 -15.76 2.72 -30.96
CA SER A 643 -16.43 2.74 -32.26
C SER A 643 -15.76 1.75 -33.22
N GLU A 644 -14.43 1.66 -33.26
CA GLU A 644 -13.70 0.72 -34.12
C GLU A 644 -13.94 -0.75 -33.77
N ALA A 645 -14.06 -1.09 -32.48
CA ALA A 645 -14.25 -2.46 -32.01
C ALA A 645 -15.19 -2.53 -30.79
N LYS A 646 -15.80 -3.70 -30.59
CA LYS A 646 -16.58 -3.97 -29.38
C LYS A 646 -15.69 -4.10 -28.15
N TYR A 647 -16.03 -3.41 -27.06
CA TYR A 647 -15.35 -3.58 -25.77
C TYR A 647 -15.55 -5.01 -25.27
N PRO A 648 -14.49 -5.81 -25.00
CA PRO A 648 -14.69 -7.22 -24.72
C PRO A 648 -15.40 -7.50 -23.39
N GLY A 649 -15.18 -6.68 -22.36
CA GLY A 649 -15.80 -6.84 -21.04
C GLY A 649 -17.34 -6.83 -21.03
N ASN A 650 -18.00 -6.10 -21.96
CA ASN A 650 -19.47 -6.03 -22.02
C ASN A 650 -20.09 -6.12 -23.43
N SER A 651 -19.29 -6.30 -24.48
CA SER A 651 -19.70 -6.43 -25.89
C SER A 651 -20.45 -5.23 -26.50
N LYS A 652 -20.40 -4.05 -25.88
CA LYS A 652 -20.89 -2.77 -26.41
C LYS A 652 -19.96 -2.20 -27.48
N GLN A 653 -20.46 -1.26 -28.28
CA GLN A 653 -19.71 -0.56 -29.33
C GLN A 653 -20.28 0.85 -29.50
N GLY A 654 -19.42 1.87 -29.46
CA GLY A 654 -19.76 3.25 -29.79
C GLY A 654 -20.29 3.43 -31.21
N PHE A 655 -20.83 4.61 -31.52
CA PHE A 655 -21.43 4.85 -32.83
C PHE A 655 -20.35 4.91 -33.92
N THR A 656 -20.41 4.02 -34.91
CA THR A 656 -19.45 4.00 -36.03
C THR A 656 -19.67 5.13 -37.05
N GLU A 657 -20.66 6.00 -36.81
CA GLU A 657 -20.98 7.17 -37.62
C GLU A 657 -21.00 8.44 -36.77
N ARG A 658 -20.88 9.59 -37.44
CA ARG A 658 -21.02 10.92 -36.82
C ARG A 658 -22.43 11.47 -37.01
N GLY A 659 -22.90 12.25 -36.04
CA GLY A 659 -24.24 12.83 -36.02
C GLY A 659 -24.54 13.54 -34.71
N VAL A 660 -25.71 14.15 -34.58
CA VAL A 660 -26.12 14.82 -33.34
C VAL A 660 -26.73 13.81 -32.38
N ARG A 661 -26.22 13.77 -31.14
CA ARG A 661 -26.96 13.23 -29.98
C ARG A 661 -27.81 14.37 -29.41
N ILE A 662 -29.08 14.10 -29.13
CA ILE A 662 -29.95 15.01 -28.37
C ILE A 662 -30.35 14.29 -27.09
N PHE A 663 -30.03 14.88 -25.95
CA PHE A 663 -30.45 14.40 -24.65
C PHE A 663 -31.60 15.26 -24.13
N HIS A 664 -32.52 14.63 -23.43
CA HIS A 664 -33.31 15.30 -22.40
C HIS A 664 -32.61 15.09 -21.06
N VAL A 665 -32.49 16.17 -20.28
CA VAL A 665 -31.90 16.18 -18.93
C VAL A 665 -32.96 16.69 -17.98
N ASP A 666 -33.10 16.04 -16.81
CA ASP A 666 -33.97 16.46 -15.70
C ASP A 666 -33.17 16.37 -14.39
N ALA A 667 -32.15 17.22 -14.28
CA ALA A 667 -31.20 17.25 -13.17
C ALA A 667 -31.64 18.20 -12.04
N ARG A 668 -32.92 18.60 -12.01
CA ARG A 668 -33.49 19.56 -11.04
C ARG A 668 -33.18 19.16 -9.59
N LEU A 669 -32.76 20.13 -8.80
CA LEU A 669 -32.43 19.93 -7.39
C LEU A 669 -33.69 19.96 -6.52
N VAL A 670 -33.67 19.15 -5.45
CA VAL A 670 -34.69 19.12 -4.41
C VAL A 670 -34.05 19.19 -3.02
N THR A 671 -34.70 19.94 -2.14
CA THR A 671 -34.37 19.96 -0.72
C THR A 671 -35.22 19.00 0.09
N ASN A 672 -34.59 18.35 1.07
CA ASN A 672 -35.28 17.63 2.14
C ASN A 672 -34.84 18.19 3.51
N GLU A 673 -35.79 18.34 4.42
CA GLU A 673 -35.57 18.83 5.78
C GLU A 673 -35.82 17.70 6.77
N TYR A 674 -34.85 17.43 7.64
CA TYR A 674 -34.96 16.49 8.75
C TYR A 674 -35.27 17.24 10.04
N ASN A 675 -36.30 16.82 10.77
CA ASN A 675 -36.70 17.38 12.07
C ASN A 675 -37.24 16.24 12.94
N GLY A 676 -36.33 15.40 13.45
CA GLY A 676 -36.64 14.10 14.08
C GLY A 676 -37.19 13.03 13.11
N SER A 677 -37.68 13.43 11.94
CA SER A 677 -38.06 12.60 10.80
C SER A 677 -37.80 13.34 9.49
N TRP A 678 -37.64 12.59 8.40
CA TRP A 678 -37.50 13.15 7.05
C TRP A 678 -38.80 13.79 6.56
N GLY A 679 -38.71 14.99 6.01
CA GLY A 679 -39.81 15.72 5.39
C GLY A 679 -40.11 15.27 3.95
N ALA A 680 -41.01 16.01 3.30
CA ALA A 680 -41.28 15.85 1.87
C ALA A 680 -40.25 16.63 1.04
N TYR A 681 -39.81 16.05 -0.09
CA TYR A 681 -38.93 16.73 -1.04
C TYR A 681 -39.63 17.91 -1.71
N SER A 682 -38.92 19.02 -1.89
CA SER A 682 -39.40 20.23 -2.59
C SER A 682 -38.31 20.78 -3.51
N TYR A 683 -38.66 21.13 -4.75
CA TYR A 683 -37.71 21.66 -5.75
C TYR A 683 -37.05 22.98 -5.27
N THR A 684 -35.82 23.22 -5.72
CA THR A 684 -35.02 24.41 -5.40
C THR A 684 -34.01 24.71 -6.51
N ASP A 685 -33.76 26.00 -6.77
CA ASP A 685 -32.64 26.47 -7.62
C ASP A 685 -31.43 26.91 -6.77
N THR A 686 -31.48 26.62 -5.47
CA THR A 686 -30.48 27.03 -4.49
C THR A 686 -30.03 25.86 -3.65
N LEU A 687 -28.70 25.72 -3.51
CA LEU A 687 -28.11 24.82 -2.53
C LEU A 687 -28.46 25.30 -1.12
N LYS A 688 -29.04 24.40 -0.34
CA LYS A 688 -29.24 24.52 1.10
C LYS A 688 -28.53 23.35 1.77
N TYR A 689 -27.66 23.67 2.72
CA TYR A 689 -27.00 22.72 3.60
C TYR A 689 -27.12 23.21 5.05
N VAL A 690 -27.56 22.33 5.94
CA VAL A 690 -27.60 22.56 7.38
C VAL A 690 -27.09 21.28 8.06
N GLU A 691 -25.90 21.38 8.63
CA GLU A 691 -25.27 20.37 9.50
C GLU A 691 -26.25 19.83 10.56
N PRO A 692 -26.28 18.51 10.82
CA PRO A 692 -27.17 17.91 11.81
C PRO A 692 -26.87 18.39 13.24
N TYR A 693 -27.69 19.32 13.73
CA TYR A 693 -27.59 19.87 15.10
C TYR A 693 -28.78 19.40 15.96
N LYS A 694 -28.65 19.49 17.29
CA LYS A 694 -29.78 19.27 18.22
C LYS A 694 -30.30 20.59 18.77
N ASP A 695 -31.62 20.73 18.81
CA ASP A 695 -32.28 21.86 19.45
C ASP A 695 -32.32 21.73 20.99
N ASP A 696 -32.87 22.75 21.66
CA ASP A 696 -33.09 22.77 23.13
C ASP A 696 -34.03 21.65 23.63
N SER A 697 -34.78 20.99 22.73
CA SER A 697 -35.63 19.83 23.04
C SER A 697 -34.92 18.49 22.80
N GLY A 698 -33.69 18.51 22.29
CA GLY A 698 -32.89 17.34 21.94
C GLY A 698 -33.23 16.70 20.59
N VAL A 699 -34.09 17.32 19.78
CA VAL A 699 -34.47 16.87 18.44
C VAL A 699 -33.35 17.23 17.47
N THR A 700 -32.92 16.27 16.64
CA THR A 700 -31.96 16.54 15.57
C THR A 700 -32.65 17.20 14.38
N HIS A 701 -32.10 18.33 13.92
CA HIS A 701 -32.52 19.09 12.74
C HIS A 701 -31.41 19.11 11.69
N ALA A 702 -31.75 19.01 10.41
CA ALA A 702 -30.80 19.13 9.31
C ALA A 702 -31.50 19.44 7.96
N THR A 703 -30.76 19.84 6.92
CA THR A 703 -31.33 20.19 5.60
C THR A 703 -30.33 19.97 4.48
N PHE A 704 -30.75 19.32 3.40
CA PHE A 704 -29.87 18.91 2.30
C PHE A 704 -30.49 19.15 0.94
N THR A 705 -29.64 19.24 -0.09
CA THR A 705 -30.02 19.46 -1.49
C THR A 705 -29.39 18.40 -2.37
N MET A 706 -30.19 17.76 -3.21
CA MET A 706 -29.75 16.66 -4.08
C MET A 706 -30.55 16.63 -5.39
N VAL A 707 -30.02 15.95 -6.41
CA VAL A 707 -30.72 15.74 -7.68
C VAL A 707 -32.00 14.90 -7.46
N ALA A 708 -33.11 15.30 -8.10
CA ALA A 708 -34.44 14.72 -7.89
C ALA A 708 -34.70 13.41 -8.63
N ALA A 709 -34.36 13.38 -9.92
CA ALA A 709 -34.55 12.23 -10.79
C ALA A 709 -33.30 11.35 -10.80
N SER A 710 -33.51 10.06 -11.04
CA SER A 710 -32.46 9.11 -11.41
C SER A 710 -32.95 8.27 -12.58
N ASN A 711 -32.05 7.66 -13.33
CA ASN A 711 -32.42 6.79 -14.43
C ASN A 711 -33.14 5.50 -13.95
N SER A 712 -33.13 5.24 -12.64
CA SER A 712 -33.94 4.21 -11.96
C SER A 712 -35.07 4.80 -11.10
N ILE A 713 -36.29 4.32 -11.32
CA ILE A 713 -37.53 4.67 -10.62
C ILE A 713 -37.38 4.46 -9.10
N LYS A 714 -36.64 3.43 -8.68
CA LYS A 714 -36.35 3.12 -7.27
C LYS A 714 -35.29 4.03 -6.62
N ARG A 715 -34.53 4.81 -7.40
CA ARG A 715 -33.49 5.74 -6.91
C ARG A 715 -33.95 7.21 -6.96
N SER A 716 -34.86 7.56 -7.87
CA SER A 716 -35.55 8.87 -7.89
C SER A 716 -36.21 9.17 -6.54
N LYS A 717 -36.12 10.41 -6.07
CA LYS A 717 -36.52 10.77 -4.69
C LYS A 717 -38.04 10.65 -4.48
N SER A 718 -38.44 10.11 -3.33
CA SER A 718 -39.81 9.63 -3.09
C SER A 718 -40.83 10.77 -2.92
N GLY A 719 -42.05 10.56 -3.42
CA GLY A 719 -43.11 11.58 -3.43
C GLY A 719 -43.08 12.51 -4.65
N LEU A 720 -42.00 12.48 -5.44
CA LEU A 720 -41.92 13.09 -6.76
C LEU A 720 -42.35 12.09 -7.85
N ASN A 721 -42.44 12.54 -9.11
CA ASN A 721 -42.76 11.64 -10.21
C ASN A 721 -41.54 10.80 -10.60
N SER A 722 -41.43 9.59 -10.03
CA SER A 722 -40.32 8.67 -10.27
C SER A 722 -40.22 8.11 -11.71
N ALA A 723 -41.15 8.48 -12.60
CA ALA A 723 -41.00 8.26 -14.04
C ALA A 723 -39.97 9.20 -14.70
N PHE A 724 -39.68 10.37 -14.10
CA PHE A 724 -38.65 11.30 -14.57
C PHE A 724 -37.26 10.62 -14.59
N LYS A 725 -36.39 11.06 -15.51
CA LYS A 725 -35.08 10.49 -15.79
C LYS A 725 -34.02 11.57 -15.76
N LEU A 726 -32.92 11.32 -15.07
CA LEU A 726 -31.80 12.26 -14.97
C LEU A 726 -31.30 12.66 -16.35
N ILE A 727 -31.09 11.68 -17.22
CA ILE A 727 -30.71 11.88 -18.62
C ILE A 727 -31.32 10.79 -19.51
N SER A 728 -31.78 11.15 -20.71
CA SER A 728 -32.26 10.21 -21.72
C SER A 728 -31.88 10.64 -23.14
N LEU A 729 -31.31 9.73 -23.93
CA LEU A 729 -30.95 9.95 -25.33
C LEU A 729 -32.20 9.83 -26.19
N ILE A 730 -32.51 10.88 -26.94
CA ILE A 730 -33.63 10.92 -27.87
C ILE A 730 -33.14 10.33 -29.20
N PRO A 731 -33.70 9.19 -29.66
CA PRO A 731 -33.21 8.53 -30.86
C PRO A 731 -33.88 9.10 -32.13
N ALA A 732 -33.09 9.43 -33.15
CA ALA A 732 -33.56 10.05 -34.39
C ALA A 732 -34.61 9.21 -35.15
N ASP A 733 -34.50 7.88 -35.13
CA ASP A 733 -35.50 6.93 -35.68
C ASP A 733 -36.84 6.88 -34.90
N ASN A 734 -36.91 7.55 -33.75
CA ASN A 734 -38.06 7.61 -32.84
C ASN A 734 -38.42 6.26 -32.19
N VAL A 735 -37.48 5.32 -32.07
CA VAL A 735 -37.69 4.00 -31.42
C VAL A 735 -37.13 4.01 -29.99
N LEU A 736 -37.99 3.83 -28.98
CA LEU A 736 -37.61 3.80 -27.57
C LEU A 736 -36.42 2.87 -27.28
N LEU A 737 -35.38 3.43 -26.65
CA LEU A 737 -34.12 2.74 -26.37
C LEU A 737 -34.27 1.65 -25.30
N THR A 738 -33.54 0.55 -25.51
CA THR A 738 -33.49 -0.61 -24.60
C THR A 738 -32.05 -0.86 -24.16
N LYS A 739 -31.86 -1.66 -23.11
CA LYS A 739 -30.53 -2.07 -22.62
C LYS A 739 -29.61 -2.74 -23.65
N ASN A 740 -30.13 -3.16 -24.81
CA ASN A 740 -29.35 -3.85 -25.85
C ASN A 740 -28.33 -2.95 -26.55
N GLY A 741 -28.49 -1.62 -26.51
CA GLY A 741 -27.63 -0.68 -27.24
C GLY A 741 -28.46 0.27 -28.11
N ALA A 742 -28.13 1.56 -28.09
CA ALA A 742 -28.41 2.46 -29.20
C ALA A 742 -27.56 2.06 -30.42
N THR A 743 -27.90 2.58 -31.60
CA THR A 743 -27.16 2.33 -32.85
C THR A 743 -27.11 3.61 -33.67
N ASN A 744 -26.39 3.61 -34.81
CA ASN A 744 -26.29 4.78 -35.71
C ASN A 744 -27.64 5.31 -36.24
N ALA A 745 -28.77 4.63 -36.00
CA ALA A 745 -30.13 5.11 -36.26
C ALA A 745 -30.65 6.10 -35.19
N ALA A 746 -30.04 6.16 -34.01
CA ALA A 746 -30.35 7.14 -32.97
C ALA A 746 -29.73 8.52 -33.24
N LEU A 747 -28.68 8.59 -34.09
CA LEU A 747 -27.99 9.84 -34.43
C LEU A 747 -28.76 10.65 -35.48
N PHE A 748 -29.04 11.93 -35.19
CA PHE A 748 -29.61 12.87 -36.15
C PHE A 748 -28.54 13.33 -37.16
N LYS A 749 -28.88 13.39 -38.45
CA LYS A 749 -27.96 13.64 -39.57
C LYS A 749 -28.48 14.75 -40.49
N ASN A 750 -27.67 15.11 -41.50
CA ASN A 750 -28.03 16.15 -42.47
C ASN A 750 -29.34 15.81 -43.21
N GLY A 751 -30.37 16.62 -42.99
CA GLY A 751 -31.73 16.43 -43.51
C GLY A 751 -32.77 16.09 -42.43
N ASP A 752 -32.35 15.69 -41.23
CA ASP A 752 -33.25 15.35 -40.13
C ASP A 752 -33.76 16.59 -39.37
N SER A 753 -34.84 16.37 -38.62
CA SER A 753 -35.47 17.40 -37.77
C SER A 753 -36.06 16.81 -36.48
N PHE A 754 -36.00 17.62 -35.43
CA PHE A 754 -36.56 17.33 -34.10
C PHE A 754 -37.63 18.37 -33.72
N SER A 755 -38.67 17.88 -33.05
CA SER A 755 -39.62 18.68 -32.26
C SER A 755 -40.19 17.81 -31.14
N VAL A 756 -40.53 18.39 -29.99
CA VAL A 756 -41.19 17.65 -28.90
C VAL A 756 -42.53 17.05 -29.35
N SER A 757 -43.26 17.73 -30.24
CA SER A 757 -44.49 17.22 -30.86
C SER A 757 -44.32 15.92 -31.69
N LYS A 758 -43.10 15.54 -32.06
CA LYS A 758 -42.77 14.31 -32.80
C LYS A 758 -42.09 13.24 -31.91
N TYR A 759 -41.25 13.66 -30.97
CA TYR A 759 -40.38 12.77 -30.17
C TYR A 759 -40.74 12.66 -28.68
N GLY A 760 -41.55 13.59 -28.13
CA GLY A 760 -41.80 13.71 -26.69
C GLY A 760 -42.33 12.45 -26.01
N ALA A 761 -43.09 11.62 -26.73
CA ALA A 761 -43.61 10.34 -26.23
C ALA A 761 -42.54 9.28 -25.88
N ASN A 762 -41.27 9.48 -26.28
CA ASN A 762 -40.17 8.57 -25.95
C ASN A 762 -39.39 8.95 -24.68
N PHE A 763 -39.57 10.17 -24.14
CA PHE A 763 -38.76 10.64 -23.00
C PHE A 763 -39.52 11.47 -21.95
N LEU A 764 -40.61 12.16 -22.32
CA LEU A 764 -41.41 12.96 -21.40
C LEU A 764 -42.51 12.13 -20.73
N ALA A 765 -42.74 12.35 -19.43
CA ALA A 765 -43.85 11.72 -18.71
C ALA A 765 -45.22 12.25 -19.17
N ASN A 766 -45.26 13.44 -19.75
CA ASN A 766 -46.41 14.01 -20.47
C ASN A 766 -45.97 14.33 -21.90
N THR A 767 -46.53 13.66 -22.91
CA THR A 767 -45.92 13.61 -24.27
C THR A 767 -45.81 14.95 -25.02
N ASN A 768 -46.33 16.04 -24.45
CA ASN A 768 -46.43 17.37 -25.06
C ASN A 768 -45.87 18.51 -24.17
N THR A 769 -45.40 18.22 -22.96
CA THR A 769 -44.80 19.20 -22.04
C THR A 769 -43.58 18.63 -21.35
N MET A 770 -42.63 19.50 -21.03
CA MET A 770 -41.49 19.18 -20.18
C MET A 770 -41.98 18.74 -18.78
N ASN A 771 -41.12 18.11 -17.99
CA ASN A 771 -41.43 17.56 -16.67
C ASN A 771 -41.61 18.66 -15.59
N ASP A 772 -41.27 19.92 -15.87
CA ASP A 772 -41.67 21.14 -15.13
C ASP A 772 -43.07 21.65 -15.53
N GLY A 773 -43.64 21.11 -16.60
CA GLY A 773 -44.95 21.49 -17.15
C GLY A 773 -44.91 22.55 -18.25
N THR A 774 -43.73 23.04 -18.64
CA THR A 774 -43.56 24.01 -19.72
C THR A 774 -43.71 23.38 -21.11
N THR A 775 -43.91 24.21 -22.12
CA THR A 775 -43.88 23.82 -23.53
C THR A 775 -42.54 24.21 -24.14
N GLU A 776 -41.75 23.22 -24.56
CA GLU A 776 -40.52 23.43 -25.34
C GLU A 776 -40.79 24.35 -26.55
N PRO A 777 -40.21 25.56 -26.59
CA PRO A 777 -40.59 26.58 -27.57
C PRO A 777 -39.92 26.41 -28.95
N TYR A 778 -39.01 25.45 -29.15
CA TYR A 778 -38.23 25.33 -30.37
C TYR A 778 -38.37 24.01 -31.15
N ALA A 779 -38.20 24.13 -32.47
CA ALA A 779 -37.96 23.03 -33.40
C ALA A 779 -36.54 23.15 -34.00
N LEU A 780 -35.94 22.01 -34.31
CA LEU A 780 -34.56 21.88 -34.75
C LEU A 780 -34.49 21.22 -36.13
N SER A 781 -33.54 21.67 -36.96
CA SER A 781 -33.19 20.99 -38.22
C SER A 781 -31.67 20.99 -38.45
N PHE A 782 -31.19 19.92 -39.07
CA PHE A 782 -29.76 19.61 -39.18
C PHE A 782 -29.29 19.65 -40.64
N SER A 783 -28.25 20.42 -40.94
CA SER A 783 -27.77 20.65 -42.30
C SER A 783 -26.25 20.86 -42.38
N ASP A 784 -25.70 20.92 -43.60
CA ASP A 784 -24.31 21.26 -43.91
C ASP A 784 -23.25 20.45 -43.11
N SER A 785 -23.52 19.17 -42.82
CA SER A 785 -22.64 18.32 -42.01
C SER A 785 -21.30 18.04 -42.69
N THR A 786 -20.21 18.23 -41.98
CA THR A 786 -18.83 17.98 -42.43
C THR A 786 -18.28 16.68 -41.81
N THR A 787 -16.96 16.59 -41.62
CA THR A 787 -16.32 15.55 -40.78
C THR A 787 -16.22 15.96 -39.30
N SER A 788 -16.28 17.25 -38.98
CA SER A 788 -15.96 17.81 -37.66
C SER A 788 -16.99 18.83 -37.16
N SER A 789 -18.08 19.06 -37.89
CA SER A 789 -19.14 19.99 -37.52
C SER A 789 -20.46 19.73 -38.27
N ILE A 790 -21.55 20.31 -37.77
CA ILE A 790 -22.87 20.35 -38.41
C ILE A 790 -23.55 21.69 -38.15
N LYS A 791 -24.42 22.15 -39.05
CA LYS A 791 -25.28 23.30 -38.78
C LYS A 791 -26.58 22.84 -38.12
N VAL A 792 -26.87 23.41 -36.96
CA VAL A 792 -28.16 23.33 -36.27
C VAL A 792 -28.91 24.63 -36.52
N THR A 793 -30.07 24.54 -37.16
CA THR A 793 -30.98 25.67 -37.37
C THR A 793 -32.15 25.53 -36.39
N VAL A 794 -32.32 26.55 -35.54
CA VAL A 794 -33.35 26.60 -34.50
C VAL A 794 -34.46 27.57 -34.91
N THR A 795 -35.71 27.11 -34.90
CA THR A 795 -36.90 27.92 -35.15
C THR A 795 -37.88 27.80 -34.00
N ALA A 796 -38.85 28.71 -33.88
CA ALA A 796 -40.01 28.47 -33.01
C ALA A 796 -40.76 27.20 -33.46
N ALA A 797 -41.37 26.49 -32.50
CA ALA A 797 -42.14 25.26 -32.69
C ALA A 797 -43.55 25.49 -33.27
#